data_AF-A0A552DC01-F1
#
_entry.id   AF-A0A552DC01-F1
#
_cell.length_a   1.000
_cell.length_b   1.000
_cell.length_c   1.000
_cell.angle_alpha   90.00
_cell.angle_beta   90.00
_cell.angle_gamma   90.00
#
_symmetry.space_group_name_H-M   'P 1'
#
loop_
_entity.id
_entity.type
_entity.pdbx_description
1 polymer ?
#
loop_
_entity_poly.entity_id
_entity_poly.type
_entity_poly.pdbx_seq_one_letter_code
_entity_poly.pdbx_strand_id
1 'polypeptide(L)'
;MSTSTLGNQDKEQQSSSSPDSFLQGVSRVAGGTALGLLMVSTAVVTGAVVGLAISYRNLPDVRILQGYVPTETSYIYDVKGRPLTSLHGEAHREVVELDQISPNLKRAVMAIEDSHFYHHRGINPNSIGRAVVANWKSGGVVEGASTITMQLVKNIFLSHARTVSRKLAEAVLAIRVEQVFSKNDILEMYLNNIYWGHNNYGVQTAAKSYFNKPASELNLAESAMMAGLIQAPEVYSPFNNYKTAKERQALVLSRMRSLGWITPAQEEAALKEPLKLGKPTAWQESKLPYVTDAVVAELRQKFGKETLTKGGMRIQTTIDLDFQNMAESTIQKAYNSLRGRGIRTKDLQISLVAVDPRTHFVKALVGGVDYNKSQLNRAIQSRRQPGSAFKPFVYYTAFASGRFTPETVVNDAPIRFREAGGFYSPKNYGGGFSGPVSLRSALMQSLNIPAVVLGRRVGINKVIEVCRLLGFESPLIAVTSLPLGSVDVTPLEMAGAYATFASNGWHSEPTFIMRVTDSRGNVMLDNTPKPKLVLDPWATASLNSVLQGVIQGGTATSAQIGRPAAGKTGTTDNEKNVWFVGYVPQLATAVWIGDDRNRTLGKGITGGGFAAPIWRDFMAQALKNERVEYFPSPSKFRKPTVK
;
A
#
# COMPACT_ATOMS: atom_id res chain seq x y z
N MET A 1 14.48 -71.53 96.32
CA MET A 1 13.37 -72.50 96.13
C MET A 1 12.56 -71.99 94.96
N SER A 2 12.79 -72.44 93.73
CA SER A 2 12.31 -73.68 93.10
C SER A 2 11.07 -73.43 92.23
N THR A 3 11.01 -74.18 91.12
CA THR A 3 9.93 -74.39 90.12
C THR A 3 9.80 -73.33 89.01
N SER A 4 10.31 -73.55 87.77
CA SER A 4 9.86 -74.46 86.67
C SER A 4 8.65 -73.86 85.89
N THR A 5 8.44 -73.92 84.57
CA THR A 5 8.94 -74.79 83.47
C THR A 5 8.33 -74.32 82.12
N LEU A 6 8.99 -74.67 81.00
CA LEU A 6 8.52 -74.90 79.59
C LEU A 6 8.76 -73.76 78.57
N GLY A 7 9.32 -73.99 77.38
CA GLY A 7 9.78 -75.21 76.70
C GLY A 7 9.87 -74.92 75.19
N ASN A 8 11.06 -75.10 74.60
CA ASN A 8 11.36 -75.68 73.27
C ASN A 8 12.67 -75.11 72.71
N GLN A 9 13.72 -75.94 72.74
CA GLN A 9 14.74 -75.96 71.70
C GLN A 9 14.26 -76.89 70.60
N ASP A 10 14.29 -76.43 69.35
CA ASP A 10 14.51 -77.34 68.22
C ASP A 10 15.15 -76.60 67.03
N LYS A 11 16.40 -77.00 66.77
CA LYS A 11 17.09 -77.13 65.47
C LYS A 11 17.32 -75.89 64.60
N GLU A 12 18.59 -75.47 64.60
CA GLU A 12 19.27 -74.92 63.43
C GLU A 12 19.10 -75.86 62.22
N GLN A 13 18.44 -75.38 61.17
CA GLN A 13 18.63 -75.87 59.80
C GLN A 13 19.48 -74.85 59.05
N GLN A 14 20.77 -75.17 58.90
CA GLN A 14 21.61 -74.58 57.85
C GLN A 14 21.00 -74.93 56.49
N SER A 15 20.43 -73.94 55.79
CA SER A 15 20.15 -74.09 54.36
C SER A 15 21.40 -73.70 53.58
N SER A 16 22.10 -74.72 53.07
CA SER A 16 23.15 -74.55 52.07
C SER A 16 22.54 -73.99 50.79
N SER A 17 22.82 -72.74 50.45
CA SER A 17 22.52 -72.22 49.11
C SER A 17 23.51 -72.86 48.12
N SER A 18 23.01 -73.81 47.32
CA SER A 18 23.75 -74.40 46.21
C SER A 18 24.13 -73.33 45.18
N PRO A 19 25.34 -73.35 44.58
CA PRO A 19 25.76 -72.42 43.51
C PRO A 19 24.75 -72.26 42.37
N ASP A 20 23.97 -73.32 42.09
CA ASP A 20 22.93 -73.35 41.07
C ASP A 20 21.74 -72.41 41.36
N SER A 21 21.40 -72.14 42.62
CA SER A 21 20.28 -71.23 42.95
C SER A 21 20.65 -69.76 42.77
N PHE A 22 21.92 -69.42 42.99
CA PHE A 22 22.48 -68.10 42.70
C PHE A 22 22.59 -67.86 41.18
N LEU A 23 23.09 -68.83 40.42
CA LEU A 23 23.16 -68.77 38.96
C LEU A 23 21.77 -68.71 38.30
N GLN A 24 20.78 -69.42 38.84
CA GLN A 24 19.38 -69.31 38.41
C GLN A 24 18.77 -67.94 38.75
N GLY A 25 19.12 -67.35 39.89
CA GLY A 25 18.71 -65.99 40.26
C GLY A 25 19.28 -64.93 39.31
N VAL A 26 20.59 -64.98 39.06
CA VAL A 26 21.28 -64.04 38.15
C VAL A 26 20.78 -64.19 36.71
N SER A 27 20.58 -65.42 36.21
CA SER A 27 20.05 -65.65 34.85
C SER A 27 18.60 -65.20 34.68
N ARG A 28 17.74 -65.34 35.70
CA ARG A 28 16.37 -64.79 35.68
C ARG A 28 16.37 -63.26 35.69
N VAL A 29 17.22 -62.62 36.49
CA VAL A 29 17.33 -61.15 36.53
C VAL A 29 17.93 -60.62 35.23
N ALA A 30 18.98 -61.24 34.70
CA ALA A 30 19.58 -60.88 33.42
C ALA A 30 18.61 -61.09 32.25
N GLY A 31 17.90 -62.23 32.22
CA GLY A 31 16.86 -62.51 31.23
C GLY A 31 15.69 -61.53 31.30
N GLY A 32 15.20 -61.21 32.50
CA GLY A 32 14.15 -60.21 32.70
C GLY A 32 14.59 -58.80 32.30
N THR A 33 15.84 -58.42 32.58
CA THR A 33 16.41 -57.13 32.16
C THR A 33 16.57 -57.05 30.64
N ALA A 34 17.05 -58.13 30.01
CA ALA A 34 17.17 -58.22 28.56
C ALA A 34 15.80 -58.15 27.87
N LEU A 35 14.79 -58.87 28.40
CA LEU A 35 13.43 -58.84 27.88
C LEU A 35 12.81 -57.44 28.05
N GLY A 36 13.04 -56.79 29.20
CA GLY A 36 12.60 -55.43 29.45
C GLY A 36 13.23 -54.41 28.49
N LEU A 37 14.55 -54.49 28.26
CA LEU A 37 15.24 -53.66 27.28
C LEU A 37 14.71 -53.91 25.86
N LEU A 38 14.44 -55.18 25.51
CA LEU A 38 13.91 -55.54 24.20
C LEU A 38 12.48 -55.01 24.01
N MET A 39 11.61 -55.13 25.00
CA MET A 39 10.25 -54.58 24.97
C MET A 39 10.27 -53.05 24.87
N VAL A 40 11.12 -52.37 25.64
CA VAL A 40 11.28 -50.91 25.55
C VAL A 40 11.78 -50.51 24.17
N SER A 41 12.80 -51.20 23.63
CA SER A 41 13.32 -50.91 22.29
C SER A 41 12.27 -51.13 21.20
N THR A 42 11.47 -52.20 21.30
CA THR A 42 10.41 -52.52 20.34
C THR A 42 9.27 -51.51 20.43
N ALA A 43 8.89 -51.08 21.64
CA ALA A 43 7.89 -50.04 21.85
C ALA A 43 8.37 -48.67 21.30
N VAL A 44 9.64 -48.33 21.49
CA VAL A 44 10.24 -47.11 20.93
C VAL A 44 10.24 -47.16 19.39
N VAL A 45 10.66 -48.27 18.80
CA VAL A 45 10.67 -48.45 17.34
C VAL A 45 9.25 -48.42 16.78
N THR A 46 8.31 -49.14 17.39
CA THR A 46 6.91 -49.18 16.96
C THR A 46 6.26 -47.80 17.08
N GLY A 47 6.49 -47.10 18.20
CA GLY A 47 6.04 -45.73 18.40
C GLY A 47 6.63 -44.76 17.38
N ALA A 48 7.91 -44.90 17.03
CA ALA A 48 8.56 -44.10 15.99
C ALA A 48 7.97 -44.37 14.60
N VAL A 49 7.73 -45.64 14.24
CA VAL A 49 7.15 -46.03 12.94
C VAL A 49 5.70 -45.58 12.83
N VAL A 50 4.88 -45.77 13.85
CA VAL A 50 3.48 -45.28 13.88
C VAL A 50 3.45 -43.75 13.85
N GLY A 51 4.34 -43.08 14.60
CA GLY A 51 4.49 -41.63 14.58
C GLY A 51 4.89 -41.10 13.19
N LEU A 52 5.83 -41.77 12.51
CA LEU A 52 6.22 -41.48 11.13
C LEU A 52 5.06 -41.68 10.15
N ALA A 53 4.31 -42.78 10.27
CA ALA A 53 3.18 -43.11 9.40
C ALA A 53 2.01 -42.12 9.55
N ILE A 54 1.68 -41.72 10.78
CA ILE A 54 0.66 -40.70 11.07
C ILE A 54 1.14 -39.33 10.56
N SER A 55 2.41 -38.99 10.78
CA SER A 55 2.99 -37.76 10.25
C SER A 55 2.89 -37.73 8.72
N TYR A 56 3.23 -38.83 8.04
CA TYR A 56 3.21 -38.92 6.58
C TYR A 56 1.86 -38.60 5.91
N ARG A 57 0.72 -38.89 6.58
CA ARG A 57 -0.62 -38.66 6.00
C ARG A 57 -1.04 -37.20 5.95
N ASN A 58 -0.50 -36.34 6.81
CA ASN A 58 -0.97 -34.95 6.98
C ASN A 58 0.10 -33.89 6.66
N LEU A 59 1.23 -34.27 6.04
CA LEU A 59 2.29 -33.33 5.68
C LEU A 59 2.01 -32.64 4.34
N PRO A 60 2.28 -31.33 4.23
CA PRO A 60 2.16 -30.60 2.97
C PRO A 60 3.15 -31.12 1.93
N ASP A 61 2.78 -30.96 0.65
CA ASP A 61 3.67 -31.27 -0.46
C ASP A 61 4.81 -30.23 -0.52
N VAL A 62 6.06 -30.68 -0.48
CA VAL A 62 7.23 -29.79 -0.52
C VAL A 62 7.49 -29.22 -1.91
N ARG A 63 6.93 -29.83 -2.97
CA ARG A 63 7.09 -29.36 -4.36
C ARG A 63 6.46 -28.00 -4.60
N ILE A 64 5.56 -27.55 -3.71
CA ILE A 64 5.03 -26.18 -3.77
C ILE A 64 6.14 -25.12 -3.66
N LEU A 65 7.30 -25.48 -3.10
CA LEU A 65 8.47 -24.60 -3.05
C LEU A 65 9.09 -24.31 -4.42
N GLN A 66 8.83 -25.12 -5.46
CA GLN A 66 9.40 -24.91 -6.80
C GLN A 66 8.86 -23.64 -7.47
N GLY A 67 7.67 -23.19 -7.04
CA GLY A 67 7.07 -21.91 -7.44
C GLY A 67 6.82 -20.98 -6.26
N TYR A 68 7.46 -21.21 -5.11
CA TYR A 68 7.25 -20.40 -3.93
C TYR A 68 7.92 -19.03 -4.10
N VAL A 69 7.07 -18.00 -4.22
CA VAL A 69 7.50 -16.61 -4.15
C VAL A 69 7.14 -16.13 -2.75
N PRO A 70 8.14 -15.77 -1.90
CA PRO A 70 7.85 -15.21 -0.59
C PRO A 70 7.03 -13.94 -0.74
N THR A 71 6.23 -13.59 0.27
CA THR A 71 5.63 -12.26 0.32
C THR A 71 6.72 -11.20 0.30
N GLU A 72 6.61 -10.23 -0.60
CA GLU A 72 7.60 -9.19 -0.84
C GLU A 72 7.00 -7.81 -0.58
N THR A 73 7.86 -6.87 -0.21
CA THR A 73 7.51 -5.46 -0.12
C THR A 73 7.24 -4.89 -1.52
N SER A 74 6.09 -4.24 -1.65
CA SER A 74 5.79 -3.42 -2.82
C SER A 74 6.27 -1.99 -2.58
N TYR A 75 6.78 -1.34 -3.61
CA TYR A 75 7.24 0.05 -3.52
C TYR A 75 6.42 0.95 -4.44
N ILE A 76 6.01 2.11 -3.90
CA ILE A 76 5.28 3.14 -4.64
C ILE A 76 6.24 4.29 -4.93
N TYR A 77 6.30 4.70 -6.19
CA TYR A 77 7.12 5.79 -6.68
C TYR A 77 6.25 6.91 -7.27
N ASP A 78 6.74 8.14 -7.21
CA ASP A 78 6.17 9.26 -7.96
C ASP A 78 6.40 9.06 -9.48
N VAL A 79 5.82 9.93 -10.29
CA VAL A 79 5.95 9.89 -11.75
C VAL A 79 7.41 10.00 -12.24
N LYS A 80 8.30 10.61 -11.44
CA LYS A 80 9.74 10.79 -11.73
C LYS A 80 10.60 9.65 -11.15
N GLY A 81 10.00 8.62 -10.55
CA GLY A 81 10.71 7.48 -9.96
C GLY A 81 11.23 7.70 -8.53
N ARG A 82 10.84 8.80 -7.85
CA ARG A 82 11.21 9.04 -6.45
C ARG A 82 10.35 8.16 -5.53
N PRO A 83 10.94 7.49 -4.52
CA PRO A 83 10.17 6.64 -3.61
C PRO A 83 9.22 7.47 -2.74
N LEU A 84 7.95 7.07 -2.71
CA LEU A 84 6.91 7.68 -1.87
C LEU A 84 6.72 6.89 -0.58
N THR A 85 6.49 5.58 -0.71
CA THR A 85 6.26 4.67 0.42
C THR A 85 6.46 3.22 0.00
N SER A 86 6.46 2.32 0.98
CA SER A 86 6.49 0.87 0.80
C SER A 86 5.25 0.24 1.43
N LEU A 87 4.70 -0.79 0.79
CA LEU A 87 3.58 -1.58 1.27
C LEU A 87 4.03 -3.01 1.54
N HIS A 88 3.77 -3.51 2.73
CA HIS A 88 3.96 -4.91 3.06
C HIS A 88 2.89 -5.35 4.07
N GLY A 89 2.59 -6.65 4.08
CA GLY A 89 1.81 -7.26 5.15
C GLY A 89 2.66 -7.42 6.42
N GLU A 90 2.57 -8.60 7.03
CA GLU A 90 3.35 -8.93 8.23
C GLU A 90 4.87 -8.97 8.00
N ALA A 91 5.31 -9.13 6.74
CA ALA A 91 6.72 -9.32 6.39
C ALA A 91 7.25 -8.21 5.46
N HIS A 92 8.12 -7.34 5.98
CA HIS A 92 8.93 -6.41 5.18
C HIS A 92 10.11 -7.17 4.59
N ARG A 93 10.06 -7.49 3.29
CA ARG A 93 11.03 -8.35 2.58
C ARG A 93 11.36 -7.85 1.18
N GLU A 94 12.63 -7.91 0.83
CA GLU A 94 13.17 -7.79 -0.53
C GLU A 94 13.94 -9.08 -0.80
N VAL A 95 13.56 -9.80 -1.85
CA VAL A 95 14.20 -11.07 -2.22
C VAL A 95 15.39 -10.76 -3.12
N VAL A 96 16.51 -11.44 -2.87
CA VAL A 96 17.71 -11.39 -3.69
C VAL A 96 18.22 -12.80 -3.97
N GLU A 97 18.83 -12.99 -5.12
CA GLU A 97 19.48 -14.25 -5.49
C GLU A 97 20.67 -14.54 -4.57
N LEU A 98 21.04 -15.82 -4.43
CA LEU A 98 22.10 -16.23 -3.51
C LEU A 98 23.43 -15.54 -3.83
N ASP A 99 23.76 -15.36 -5.11
CA ASP A 99 25.01 -14.71 -5.55
C ASP A 99 25.09 -13.22 -5.16
N GLN A 100 23.95 -12.56 -4.96
CA GLN A 100 23.81 -11.19 -4.47
C GLN A 100 23.93 -11.06 -2.94
N ILE A 101 24.28 -12.15 -2.24
CA ILE A 101 24.52 -12.17 -0.80
C ILE A 101 26.02 -12.31 -0.51
N SER A 102 26.55 -11.50 0.40
CA SER A 102 27.96 -11.53 0.81
C SER A 102 28.43 -12.95 1.17
N PRO A 103 29.56 -13.42 0.62
CA PRO A 103 30.16 -14.70 1.00
C PRO A 103 30.52 -14.79 2.48
N ASN A 104 30.78 -13.65 3.14
CA ASN A 104 31.05 -13.61 4.57
C ASN A 104 29.79 -13.92 5.37
N LEU A 105 28.64 -13.38 4.94
CA LEU A 105 27.36 -13.62 5.60
C LEU A 105 26.90 -15.06 5.45
N LYS A 106 26.99 -15.63 4.24
CA LYS A 106 26.70 -17.05 4.01
C LYS A 106 27.49 -17.94 4.98
N ARG A 107 28.80 -17.69 5.08
CA ARG A 107 29.70 -18.42 5.99
C ARG A 107 29.38 -18.16 7.46
N ALA A 108 29.11 -16.92 7.86
CA ALA A 108 28.78 -16.60 9.25
C ALA A 108 27.49 -17.30 9.71
N VAL A 109 26.44 -17.28 8.88
CA VAL A 109 25.18 -17.98 9.15
C VAL A 109 25.39 -19.48 9.24
N MET A 110 26.07 -20.09 8.27
CA MET A 110 26.38 -21.52 8.34
C MET A 110 27.24 -21.87 9.57
N ALA A 111 28.20 -21.03 9.96
CA ALA A 111 29.09 -21.35 11.07
C ALA A 111 28.34 -21.50 12.39
N ILE A 112 27.37 -20.61 12.63
CA ILE A 112 26.61 -20.56 13.88
C ILE A 112 25.35 -21.42 13.87
N GLU A 113 24.65 -21.53 12.74
CA GLU A 113 23.40 -22.28 12.63
C GLU A 113 23.62 -23.75 12.20
N ASP A 114 24.49 -24.01 11.22
CA ASP A 114 24.66 -25.35 10.64
C ASP A 114 26.00 -25.54 9.88
N SER A 115 27.08 -25.74 10.63
CA SER A 115 28.45 -25.82 10.07
C SER A 115 28.66 -26.96 9.05
N HIS A 116 27.78 -27.96 9.02
CA HIS A 116 27.87 -29.11 8.10
C HIS A 116 26.77 -29.07 7.03
N PHE A 117 26.18 -27.91 6.79
CA PHE A 117 25.01 -27.75 5.93
C PHE A 117 25.14 -28.46 4.58
N TYR A 118 26.26 -28.34 3.89
CA TYR A 118 26.45 -28.98 2.58
C TYR A 118 26.67 -30.50 2.61
N HIS A 119 26.86 -31.10 3.79
CA HIS A 119 27.24 -32.51 3.92
C HIS A 119 26.10 -33.43 4.38
N HIS A 120 25.09 -32.90 5.06
CA HIS A 120 23.97 -33.71 5.55
C HIS A 120 22.78 -33.71 4.56
N ARG A 121 21.80 -34.60 4.78
CA ARG A 121 20.57 -34.72 3.96
C ARG A 121 19.30 -34.42 4.77
N GLY A 122 19.07 -33.15 5.10
CA GLY A 122 17.90 -32.64 5.83
C GLY A 122 18.13 -32.57 7.35
N ILE A 123 18.60 -33.65 7.94
CA ILE A 123 18.95 -33.74 9.36
C ILE A 123 20.43 -34.02 9.56
N ASN A 124 20.99 -33.59 10.70
CA ASN A 124 22.39 -33.85 11.07
C ASN A 124 22.45 -34.74 12.34
N PRO A 125 22.64 -36.06 12.20
CA PRO A 125 22.67 -36.99 13.33
C PRO A 125 23.77 -36.67 14.35
N ASN A 126 24.93 -36.20 13.88
CA ASN A 126 26.05 -35.83 14.74
C ASN A 126 25.70 -34.62 15.61
N SER A 127 25.04 -33.61 15.04
CA SER A 127 24.57 -32.43 15.80
C SER A 127 23.47 -32.78 16.80
N ILE A 128 22.56 -33.70 16.44
CA ILE A 128 21.53 -34.21 17.37
C ILE A 128 22.17 -34.94 18.54
N GLY A 129 23.09 -35.87 18.27
CA GLY A 129 23.80 -36.62 19.31
C GLY A 129 24.60 -35.72 20.25
N ARG A 130 25.34 -34.75 19.70
CA ARG A 130 26.09 -33.75 20.49
C ARG A 130 25.17 -32.94 21.40
N ALA A 131 24.06 -32.43 20.84
CA ALA A 131 23.11 -31.62 21.58
C ALA A 131 22.46 -32.42 22.71
N VAL A 132 22.12 -33.69 22.50
CA VAL A 132 21.60 -34.57 23.56
C VAL A 132 22.59 -34.71 24.71
N VAL A 133 23.87 -34.99 24.41
CA VAL A 133 24.92 -35.15 25.44
C VAL A 133 25.17 -33.82 26.16
N ALA A 134 25.28 -32.71 25.43
CA ALA A 134 25.51 -31.39 25.99
C ALA A 134 24.35 -30.94 26.90
N ASN A 135 23.11 -31.12 26.45
CA ASN A 135 21.91 -30.73 27.19
C ASN A 135 21.68 -31.61 28.43
N TRP A 136 22.03 -32.91 28.36
CA TRP A 136 21.98 -33.79 29.53
C TRP A 136 22.99 -33.38 30.60
N LYS A 137 24.23 -33.04 30.21
CA LYS A 137 25.27 -32.58 31.14
C LYS A 137 24.96 -31.23 31.79
N SER A 138 24.20 -30.38 31.12
CA SER A 138 23.93 -29.00 31.56
C SER A 138 22.55 -28.80 32.21
N GLY A 139 21.72 -29.86 32.29
CA GLY A 139 20.39 -29.80 32.90
C GLY A 139 19.38 -28.91 32.17
N GLY A 140 19.67 -28.51 30.93
CA GLY A 140 18.87 -27.58 30.13
C GLY A 140 19.27 -27.57 28.65
N VAL A 141 18.54 -26.82 27.82
CA VAL A 141 18.86 -26.70 26.37
C VAL A 141 19.96 -25.66 26.17
N VAL A 142 21.17 -26.12 25.85
CA VAL A 142 22.37 -25.27 25.66
C VAL A 142 22.84 -25.28 24.20
N GLU A 143 22.73 -26.40 23.49
CA GLU A 143 23.04 -26.50 22.06
C GLU A 143 21.81 -26.88 21.22
N GLY A 144 21.68 -26.25 20.04
CA GLY A 144 20.60 -26.50 19.09
C GLY A 144 20.90 -27.68 18.17
N ALA A 145 19.92 -28.58 18.01
CA ALA A 145 20.00 -29.75 17.13
C ALA A 145 19.41 -29.54 15.71
N SER A 146 18.87 -28.35 15.40
CA SER A 146 18.10 -28.11 14.17
C SER A 146 18.99 -27.60 13.04
N THR A 147 18.90 -28.22 11.86
CA THR A 147 19.60 -27.79 10.64
C THR A 147 18.94 -26.55 10.02
N ILE A 148 19.63 -25.87 9.11
CA ILE A 148 19.06 -24.75 8.34
C ILE A 148 17.77 -25.18 7.61
N THR A 149 17.77 -26.37 7.00
CA THR A 149 16.60 -26.92 6.31
C THR A 149 15.42 -27.16 7.26
N MET A 150 15.67 -27.69 8.46
CA MET A 150 14.63 -27.85 9.49
C MET A 150 14.04 -26.50 9.92
N GLN A 151 14.89 -25.47 10.04
CA GLN A 151 14.42 -24.12 10.36
C GLN A 151 13.59 -23.51 9.22
N LEU A 152 14.00 -23.72 7.96
CA LEU A 152 13.24 -23.28 6.78
C LEU A 152 11.82 -23.88 6.77
N VAL A 153 11.69 -25.20 6.90
CA VAL A 153 10.38 -25.87 6.89
C VAL A 153 9.52 -25.48 8.08
N LYS A 154 10.13 -25.27 9.26
CA LYS A 154 9.45 -24.74 10.45
C LYS A 154 8.84 -23.37 10.16
N ASN A 155 9.54 -22.50 9.43
CA ASN A 155 9.09 -21.13 9.17
C ASN A 155 8.05 -21.05 8.04
N ILE A 156 8.12 -21.94 7.03
CA ILE A 156 7.22 -21.88 5.86
C ILE A 156 5.96 -22.74 6.02
N PHE A 157 6.08 -23.96 6.56
CA PHE A 157 4.99 -24.96 6.49
C PHE A 157 4.22 -25.18 7.79
N LEU A 158 4.82 -24.91 8.94
CA LEU A 158 4.31 -25.40 10.23
C LEU A 158 3.90 -24.25 11.14
N SER A 159 2.68 -24.33 11.70
CA SER A 159 2.19 -23.37 12.69
C SER A 159 2.97 -23.46 14.02
N HIS A 160 2.96 -22.38 14.81
CA HIS A 160 3.81 -22.22 15.99
C HIS A 160 3.48 -23.12 17.21
N ALA A 161 2.48 -24.02 17.13
CA ALA A 161 2.11 -24.90 18.24
C ALA A 161 3.24 -25.90 18.61
N ARG A 162 3.67 -25.92 19.88
CA ARG A 162 4.73 -26.80 20.38
C ARG A 162 4.18 -28.18 20.74
N THR A 163 4.28 -29.13 19.81
CA THR A 163 4.06 -30.56 20.09
C THR A 163 5.25 -31.40 19.62
N VAL A 164 5.56 -32.50 20.30
CA VAL A 164 6.67 -33.41 19.94
C VAL A 164 6.49 -33.98 18.52
N SER A 165 5.23 -34.15 18.07
CA SER A 165 4.89 -34.50 16.69
C SER A 165 5.35 -33.47 15.65
N ARG A 166 5.49 -32.19 16.02
CA ARG A 166 5.99 -31.14 15.12
C ARG A 166 7.47 -31.30 14.79
N LYS A 167 8.31 -31.65 15.76
CA LYS A 167 9.76 -31.81 15.50
C LYS A 167 10.07 -32.99 14.59
N LEU A 168 9.29 -34.06 14.68
CA LEU A 168 9.34 -35.17 13.74
C LEU A 168 8.88 -34.72 12.33
N ALA A 169 7.79 -33.94 12.25
CA ALA A 169 7.32 -33.35 11.00
C ALA A 169 8.37 -32.42 10.35
N GLU A 170 9.05 -31.58 11.12
CA GLU A 170 10.17 -30.73 10.65
C GLU A 170 11.30 -31.59 10.05
N ALA A 171 11.70 -32.67 10.72
CA ALA A 171 12.74 -33.57 10.23
C ALA A 171 12.35 -34.27 8.92
N VAL A 172 11.13 -34.82 8.84
CA VAL A 172 10.63 -35.51 7.64
C VAL A 172 10.50 -34.53 6.47
N LEU A 173 9.95 -33.32 6.70
CA LEU A 173 9.86 -32.29 5.66
C LEU A 173 11.24 -31.83 5.22
N ALA A 174 12.20 -31.65 6.12
CA ALA A 174 13.56 -31.25 5.77
C ALA A 174 14.25 -32.27 4.86
N ILE A 175 14.09 -33.56 5.13
CA ILE A 175 14.60 -34.64 4.25
C ILE A 175 13.95 -34.54 2.87
N ARG A 176 12.62 -34.35 2.80
CA ARG A 176 11.90 -34.22 1.52
C ARG A 176 12.31 -32.97 0.74
N VAL A 177 12.49 -31.83 1.41
CA VAL A 177 12.96 -30.59 0.76
C VAL A 177 14.32 -30.82 0.11
N GLU A 178 15.26 -31.46 0.81
CA GLU A 178 16.59 -31.74 0.25
C GLU A 178 16.64 -32.84 -0.82
N GLN A 179 15.56 -33.59 -1.01
CA GLN A 179 15.42 -34.49 -2.16
C GLN A 179 14.99 -33.74 -3.43
N VAL A 180 14.39 -32.57 -3.29
CA VAL A 180 13.79 -31.81 -4.39
C VAL A 180 14.62 -30.57 -4.74
N PHE A 181 15.27 -29.94 -3.76
CA PHE A 181 16.00 -28.68 -3.89
C PHE A 181 17.49 -28.84 -3.65
N SER A 182 18.29 -28.05 -4.36
CA SER A 182 19.74 -27.99 -4.14
C SER A 182 20.04 -27.30 -2.79
N LYS A 183 21.25 -27.52 -2.26
CA LYS A 183 21.70 -26.83 -1.04
C LYS A 183 21.73 -25.31 -1.21
N ASN A 184 22.04 -24.83 -2.41
CA ASN A 184 22.06 -23.41 -2.71
C ASN A 184 20.64 -22.84 -2.69
N ASP A 185 19.68 -23.51 -3.33
CA ASP A 185 18.27 -23.10 -3.34
C ASP A 185 17.73 -23.02 -1.90
N ILE A 186 18.08 -23.98 -1.06
CA ILE A 186 17.66 -24.02 0.35
C ILE A 186 18.27 -22.88 1.15
N LEU A 187 19.56 -22.61 0.96
CA LEU A 187 20.23 -21.51 1.65
C LEU A 187 19.66 -20.15 1.20
N GLU A 188 19.38 -19.99 -0.09
CA GLU A 188 18.73 -18.81 -0.65
C GLU A 188 17.32 -18.61 -0.06
N MET A 189 16.49 -19.65 -0.11
CA MET A 189 15.15 -19.63 0.49
C MET A 189 15.24 -19.30 1.97
N TYR A 190 16.18 -19.88 2.72
CA TYR A 190 16.36 -19.62 4.14
C TYR A 190 16.75 -18.17 4.42
N LEU A 191 17.78 -17.65 3.76
CA LEU A 191 18.26 -16.28 3.97
C LEU A 191 17.23 -15.23 3.56
N ASN A 192 16.41 -15.52 2.55
CA ASN A 192 15.30 -14.65 2.14
C ASN A 192 14.05 -14.80 3.02
N ASN A 193 13.84 -15.91 3.72
CA ASN A 193 12.63 -16.10 4.53
C ASN A 193 12.79 -15.79 6.01
N ILE A 194 13.99 -15.95 6.56
CA ILE A 194 14.19 -15.85 8.00
C ILE A 194 13.88 -14.45 8.56
N TYR A 195 13.36 -14.43 9.78
CA TYR A 195 13.11 -13.23 10.54
C TYR A 195 14.42 -12.71 11.16
N TRP A 196 14.82 -11.49 10.81
CA TRP A 196 16.04 -10.84 11.29
C TRP A 196 15.79 -9.81 12.41
N GLY A 197 14.54 -9.66 12.87
CA GLY A 197 14.16 -8.68 13.89
C GLY A 197 13.60 -7.39 13.29
N HIS A 198 12.85 -6.62 14.09
CA HIS A 198 12.28 -5.32 13.70
C HIS A 198 11.44 -5.39 12.42
N ASN A 199 10.63 -6.45 12.27
CA ASN A 199 9.84 -6.75 11.08
C ASN A 199 10.62 -6.99 9.78
N ASN A 200 11.95 -7.08 9.83
CA ASN A 200 12.76 -7.41 8.66
C ASN A 200 12.74 -8.93 8.41
N TYR A 201 12.16 -9.32 7.27
CA TYR A 201 12.23 -10.68 6.76
C TYR A 201 13.13 -10.68 5.54
N GLY A 202 14.04 -11.65 5.47
CA GLY A 202 14.99 -11.72 4.38
C GLY A 202 16.20 -10.80 4.54
N VAL A 203 17.32 -11.30 4.03
CA VAL A 203 18.65 -10.77 4.28
C VAL A 203 18.88 -9.38 3.71
N GLN A 204 18.34 -9.09 2.52
CA GLN A 204 18.52 -7.81 1.85
C GLN A 204 17.87 -6.67 2.64
N THR A 205 16.64 -6.87 3.08
CA THR A 205 15.92 -5.89 3.91
C THR A 205 16.64 -5.69 5.25
N ALA A 206 17.10 -6.76 5.88
CA ALA A 206 17.85 -6.68 7.12
C ALA A 206 19.17 -5.91 6.94
N ALA A 207 19.95 -6.18 5.88
CA ALA A 207 21.19 -5.47 5.58
C ALA A 207 20.97 -3.96 5.41
N LYS A 208 19.93 -3.58 4.64
CA LYS A 208 19.54 -2.17 4.46
C LYS A 208 19.08 -1.53 5.76
N SER A 209 18.31 -2.23 6.59
CA SER A 209 17.84 -1.68 7.87
C SER A 209 18.98 -1.51 8.87
N TYR A 210 19.83 -2.53 9.05
CA TYR A 210 20.88 -2.56 10.06
C TYR A 210 22.14 -1.78 9.68
N PHE A 211 22.52 -1.70 8.40
CA PHE A 211 23.78 -1.10 7.96
C PHE A 211 23.66 -0.11 6.80
N ASN A 212 22.45 0.11 6.28
CA ASN A 212 22.20 0.99 5.12
C ASN A 212 23.03 0.59 3.88
N LYS A 213 23.21 -0.73 3.68
CA LYS A 213 23.98 -1.35 2.60
C LYS A 213 23.20 -2.51 1.98
N PRO A 214 23.44 -2.84 0.69
CA PRO A 214 22.94 -4.09 0.12
C PRO A 214 23.63 -5.30 0.76
N ALA A 215 22.95 -6.45 0.79
CA ALA A 215 23.46 -7.68 1.40
C ALA A 215 24.74 -8.21 0.75
N SER A 216 25.01 -7.85 -0.51
CA SER A 216 26.24 -8.16 -1.25
C SER A 216 27.48 -7.47 -0.68
N GLU A 217 27.32 -6.29 -0.06
CA GLU A 217 28.42 -5.42 0.39
C GLU A 217 28.78 -5.60 1.86
N LEU A 218 28.11 -6.51 2.58
CA LEU A 218 28.37 -6.74 4.00
C LEU A 218 29.77 -7.31 4.20
N ASN A 219 30.56 -6.65 5.05
CA ASN A 219 31.88 -7.13 5.44
C ASN A 219 31.79 -8.24 6.51
N LEU A 220 32.94 -8.75 6.96
CA LEU A 220 33.00 -9.84 7.93
C LEU A 220 32.36 -9.48 9.28
N ALA A 221 32.63 -8.28 9.79
CA ALA A 221 32.08 -7.82 11.07
C ALA A 221 30.55 -7.68 11.00
N GLU A 222 30.04 -7.00 9.98
CA GLU A 222 28.60 -6.80 9.74
C GLU A 222 27.89 -8.15 9.53
N SER A 223 28.51 -9.05 8.76
CA SER A 223 28.02 -10.40 8.51
C SER A 223 27.89 -11.24 9.79
N ALA A 224 28.91 -11.21 10.65
CA ALA A 224 28.88 -11.91 11.92
C ALA A 224 27.85 -11.33 12.89
N MET A 225 27.64 -10.00 12.86
CA MET A 225 26.62 -9.33 13.64
C MET A 225 25.23 -9.82 13.23
N MET A 226 24.93 -9.82 11.91
CA MET A 226 23.65 -10.30 11.40
C MET A 226 23.41 -11.77 11.73
N ALA A 227 24.38 -12.64 11.47
CA ALA A 227 24.25 -14.07 11.76
C ALA A 227 23.96 -14.33 13.25
N GLY A 228 24.50 -13.48 14.15
CA GLY A 228 24.22 -13.55 15.59
C GLY A 228 22.75 -13.30 15.96
N LEU A 229 22.01 -12.55 15.13
CA LEU A 229 20.61 -12.18 15.39
C LEU A 229 19.67 -13.39 15.32
N ILE A 230 19.96 -14.36 14.43
CA ILE A 230 19.02 -15.42 14.02
C ILE A 230 18.40 -16.17 15.20
N GLN A 231 19.19 -16.49 16.23
CA GLN A 231 18.72 -17.26 17.38
C GLN A 231 17.59 -16.55 18.16
N ALA A 232 17.72 -15.24 18.36
CA ALA A 232 16.76 -14.43 19.10
C ALA A 232 16.82 -12.97 18.60
N PRO A 233 16.20 -12.67 17.45
CA PRO A 233 16.46 -11.43 16.71
C PRO A 233 16.18 -10.15 17.49
N GLU A 234 15.14 -10.14 18.34
CA GLU A 234 14.82 -8.98 19.17
C GLU A 234 15.77 -8.80 20.35
N VAL A 235 16.24 -9.90 20.94
CA VAL A 235 17.14 -9.88 22.10
C VAL A 235 18.54 -9.45 21.69
N TYR A 236 19.03 -9.98 20.57
CA TYR A 236 20.37 -9.70 20.06
C TYR A 236 20.42 -8.51 19.10
N SER A 237 19.31 -7.78 18.91
CA SER A 237 19.29 -6.61 18.04
C SER A 237 20.21 -5.50 18.56
N PRO A 238 21.13 -4.98 17.73
CA PRO A 238 21.97 -3.84 18.09
C PRO A 238 21.18 -2.54 18.27
N PHE A 239 19.92 -2.46 17.79
CA PHE A 239 19.03 -1.33 18.06
C PHE A 239 18.50 -1.32 19.50
N ASN A 240 18.38 -2.49 20.12
CA ASN A 240 17.85 -2.65 21.48
C ASN A 240 18.99 -2.66 22.50
N ASN A 241 20.02 -3.49 22.27
CA ASN A 241 21.18 -3.58 23.15
C ASN A 241 22.45 -3.90 22.36
N TYR A 242 23.24 -2.87 22.09
CA TYR A 242 24.47 -3.00 21.31
C TYR A 242 25.52 -3.87 21.97
N LYS A 243 25.63 -3.85 23.31
CA LYS A 243 26.64 -4.64 24.03
C LYS A 243 26.38 -6.14 23.88
N THR A 244 25.14 -6.56 24.14
CA THR A 244 24.73 -7.97 23.99
C THR A 244 24.83 -8.43 22.53
N ALA A 245 24.52 -7.54 21.58
CA ALA A 245 24.72 -7.81 20.15
C ALA A 245 26.21 -8.05 19.81
N LYS A 246 27.13 -7.25 20.36
CA LYS A 246 28.59 -7.42 20.17
C LYS A 246 29.11 -8.71 20.79
N GLU A 247 28.61 -9.12 21.95
CA GLU A 247 28.96 -10.42 22.57
C GLU A 247 28.52 -11.57 21.66
N ARG A 248 27.32 -11.48 21.08
CA ARG A 248 26.81 -12.46 20.13
C ARG A 248 27.59 -12.48 18.82
N GLN A 249 27.97 -11.32 18.29
CA GLN A 249 28.85 -11.21 17.13
C GLN A 249 30.20 -11.89 17.39
N ALA A 250 30.80 -11.67 18.56
CA ALA A 250 32.07 -12.28 18.93
C ALA A 250 32.00 -13.82 18.96
N LEU A 251 30.89 -14.36 19.46
CA LEU A 251 30.64 -15.80 19.43
C LEU A 251 30.61 -16.35 17.99
N VAL A 252 29.98 -15.65 17.06
CA VAL A 252 29.94 -16.06 15.64
C VAL A 252 31.35 -16.04 15.04
N LEU A 253 32.14 -14.98 15.27
CA LEU A 253 33.51 -14.88 14.76
C LEU A 253 34.41 -16.00 15.34
N SER A 254 34.34 -16.23 16.65
CA SER A 254 35.07 -17.33 17.30
C SER A 254 34.68 -18.68 16.75
N ARG A 255 33.38 -18.88 16.46
CA ARG A 255 32.89 -20.09 15.81
C ARG A 255 33.47 -20.25 14.40
N MET A 256 33.47 -19.19 13.59
CA MET A 256 34.09 -19.20 12.25
C MET A 256 35.59 -19.51 12.31
N ARG A 257 36.33 -18.97 13.30
CA ARG A 257 37.75 -19.30 13.51
C ARG A 257 37.93 -20.77 13.89
N SER A 258 37.10 -21.29 14.81
CA SER A 258 37.20 -22.69 15.26
C SER A 258 36.99 -23.71 14.14
N LEU A 259 36.25 -23.32 13.09
CA LEU A 259 36.03 -24.12 11.87
C LEU A 259 37.12 -23.89 10.81
N GLY A 260 38.08 -23.00 11.06
CA GLY A 260 39.14 -22.63 10.12
C GLY A 260 38.67 -21.75 8.95
N TRP A 261 37.48 -21.13 9.03
CA TRP A 261 36.91 -20.33 7.94
C TRP A 261 37.42 -18.89 7.91
N ILE A 262 38.01 -18.43 9.01
CA ILE A 262 38.73 -17.16 9.15
C ILE A 262 40.00 -17.37 9.98
N THR A 263 40.97 -16.48 9.81
CA THR A 263 42.22 -16.45 10.59
C THR A 263 42.03 -15.70 11.92
N PRO A 264 42.91 -15.91 12.92
CA PRO A 264 42.90 -15.13 14.16
C PRO A 264 43.01 -13.61 13.92
N ALA A 265 43.82 -13.19 12.95
CA ALA A 265 43.96 -11.77 12.61
C ALA A 265 42.66 -11.17 12.03
N GLN A 266 41.93 -11.95 11.22
CA GLN A 266 40.62 -11.53 10.70
C GLN A 266 39.56 -11.45 11.81
N GLU A 267 39.56 -12.39 12.76
CA GLU A 267 38.68 -12.33 13.94
C GLU A 267 38.95 -11.06 14.75
N GLU A 268 40.21 -10.78 15.08
CA GLU A 268 40.58 -9.60 15.86
C GLU A 268 40.24 -8.28 15.14
N ALA A 269 40.50 -8.22 13.83
CA ALA A 269 40.16 -7.06 13.01
C ALA A 269 38.63 -6.83 12.98
N ALA A 270 37.85 -7.87 12.73
CA ALA A 270 36.38 -7.78 12.67
C ALA A 270 35.74 -7.43 14.02
N LEU A 271 36.34 -7.86 15.14
CA LEU A 271 35.89 -7.48 16.48
C LEU A 271 36.07 -5.98 16.76
N LYS A 272 37.18 -5.40 16.30
CA LYS A 272 37.53 -3.98 16.47
C LYS A 272 36.87 -3.06 15.44
N GLU A 273 36.32 -3.61 14.36
CA GLU A 273 35.70 -2.83 13.30
C GLU A 273 34.49 -2.02 13.80
N PRO A 274 34.46 -0.70 13.58
CA PRO A 274 33.31 0.13 13.94
C PRO A 274 32.09 -0.18 13.07
N LEU A 275 30.98 -0.60 13.69
CA LEU A 275 29.72 -0.86 13.01
C LEU A 275 28.87 0.41 12.94
N LYS A 276 28.58 0.90 11.73
CA LYS A 276 27.67 2.03 11.51
C LYS A 276 26.24 1.51 11.37
N LEU A 277 25.47 1.62 12.45
CA LEU A 277 24.10 1.13 12.47
C LEU A 277 23.14 2.07 11.73
N GLY A 278 22.17 1.47 11.04
CA GLY A 278 21.04 2.15 10.41
C GLY A 278 19.89 2.40 11.39
N LYS A 279 18.66 2.27 10.92
CA LYS A 279 17.43 2.42 11.71
C LYS A 279 16.35 1.43 11.27
N PRO A 280 15.38 1.08 12.13
CA PRO A 280 14.21 0.30 11.72
C PRO A 280 13.48 0.97 10.55
N THR A 281 13.13 0.18 9.52
CA THR A 281 12.51 0.69 8.28
C THR A 281 11.12 0.14 7.99
N ALA A 282 10.69 -0.92 8.69
CA ALA A 282 9.42 -1.60 8.42
C ALA A 282 8.16 -0.77 8.76
N TRP A 283 8.27 0.30 9.56
CA TRP A 283 7.09 1.08 10.01
C TRP A 283 7.23 2.56 9.66
N GLN A 284 7.65 2.86 8.43
CA GLN A 284 7.61 4.24 7.95
C GLN A 284 6.19 4.58 7.50
N GLU A 285 5.58 5.57 8.17
CA GLU A 285 4.31 6.15 7.71
C GLU A 285 4.45 6.68 6.28
N SER A 286 3.39 6.51 5.49
CA SER A 286 3.38 7.10 4.15
C SER A 286 3.47 8.62 4.25
N LYS A 287 4.37 9.20 3.47
CA LYS A 287 4.51 10.66 3.34
C LYS A 287 3.27 11.30 2.70
N LEU A 288 2.54 10.54 1.88
CA LEU A 288 1.38 11.00 1.11
C LEU A 288 0.20 10.03 1.32
N PRO A 289 -0.42 10.03 2.50
CA PRO A 289 -1.35 8.97 2.88
C PRO A 289 -2.63 8.95 2.01
N TYR A 290 -3.22 10.11 1.68
CA TYR A 290 -4.36 10.16 0.75
C TYR A 290 -4.06 9.59 -0.63
N VAL A 291 -2.85 9.85 -1.16
CA VAL A 291 -2.38 9.30 -2.44
C VAL A 291 -2.17 7.80 -2.32
N THR A 292 -1.57 7.35 -1.23
CA THR A 292 -1.27 5.94 -0.99
C THR A 292 -2.57 5.12 -0.94
N ASP A 293 -3.57 5.59 -0.22
CA ASP A 293 -4.87 4.94 -0.13
C ASP A 293 -5.58 4.89 -1.49
N ALA A 294 -5.49 5.97 -2.29
CA ALA A 294 -6.07 6.00 -3.63
C ALA A 294 -5.38 5.01 -4.58
N VAL A 295 -4.05 4.93 -4.56
CA VAL A 295 -3.27 3.95 -5.33
C VAL A 295 -3.59 2.52 -4.89
N VAL A 296 -3.65 2.26 -3.58
CA VAL A 296 -4.02 0.95 -3.04
C VAL A 296 -5.44 0.56 -3.42
N ALA A 297 -6.39 1.50 -3.42
CA ALA A 297 -7.76 1.26 -3.85
C ALA A 297 -7.82 0.88 -5.34
N GLU A 298 -7.13 1.63 -6.22
CA GLU A 298 -7.07 1.32 -7.66
C GLU A 298 -6.38 -0.03 -7.92
N LEU A 299 -5.26 -0.31 -7.23
CA LEU A 299 -4.58 -1.60 -7.30
C LEU A 299 -5.47 -2.75 -6.86
N ARG A 300 -6.22 -2.58 -5.76
CA ARG A 300 -7.15 -3.60 -5.25
C ARG A 300 -8.28 -3.89 -6.24
N GLN A 301 -8.80 -2.86 -6.91
CA GLN A 301 -9.80 -3.02 -7.95
C GLN A 301 -9.25 -3.80 -9.15
N LYS A 302 -8.00 -3.55 -9.55
CA LYS A 302 -7.37 -4.20 -10.72
C LYS A 302 -6.85 -5.62 -10.46
N PHE A 303 -6.24 -5.87 -9.30
CA PHE A 303 -5.50 -7.12 -9.02
C PHE A 303 -6.09 -7.97 -7.89
N GLY A 304 -7.09 -7.46 -7.16
CA GLY A 304 -7.65 -8.13 -5.98
C GLY A 304 -6.77 -8.03 -4.73
N LYS A 305 -7.34 -8.41 -3.58
CA LYS A 305 -6.66 -8.31 -2.27
C LYS A 305 -5.47 -9.27 -2.15
N GLU A 306 -5.60 -10.50 -2.65
CA GLU A 306 -4.59 -11.55 -2.48
C GLU A 306 -3.27 -11.18 -3.16
N THR A 307 -3.32 -10.70 -4.40
CA THR A 307 -2.14 -10.25 -5.16
C THR A 307 -1.42 -9.09 -4.46
N LEU A 308 -2.18 -8.15 -3.89
CA LEU A 308 -1.61 -7.03 -3.14
C LEU A 308 -0.93 -7.49 -1.84
N THR A 309 -1.47 -8.51 -1.18
CA THR A 309 -0.87 -9.08 0.04
C THR A 309 0.39 -9.89 -0.26
N LYS A 310 0.46 -10.57 -1.41
CA LYS A 310 1.71 -11.21 -1.89
C LYS A 310 2.81 -10.17 -2.16
N GLY A 311 2.42 -9.00 -2.66
CA GLY A 311 3.29 -7.84 -2.81
C GLY A 311 4.32 -8.02 -3.94
N GLY A 312 5.54 -7.52 -3.73
CA GLY A 312 6.62 -7.55 -4.74
C GLY A 312 6.42 -6.59 -5.92
N MET A 313 5.41 -5.73 -5.88
CA MET A 313 5.12 -4.80 -6.97
C MET A 313 6.07 -3.59 -6.93
N ARG A 314 6.43 -3.07 -8.11
CA ARG A 314 7.01 -1.73 -8.26
C ARG A 314 5.95 -0.88 -8.97
N ILE A 315 5.36 0.05 -8.23
CA ILE A 315 4.22 0.85 -8.68
C ILE A 315 4.70 2.25 -8.99
N GLN A 316 4.74 2.62 -10.26
CA GLN A 316 4.99 3.98 -10.67
C GLN A 316 3.65 4.71 -10.79
N THR A 317 3.46 5.74 -9.96
CA THR A 317 2.24 6.55 -9.95
C THR A 317 2.29 7.65 -11.00
N THR A 318 1.16 8.30 -11.24
CA THR A 318 1.05 9.51 -12.06
C THR A 318 1.35 10.80 -11.28
N ILE A 319 1.35 10.70 -9.95
CA ILE A 319 1.50 11.80 -9.00
C ILE A 319 2.89 12.41 -9.13
N ASP A 320 2.95 13.74 -9.19
CA ASP A 320 4.20 14.47 -9.12
C ASP A 320 4.37 14.97 -7.69
N LEU A 321 5.39 14.48 -6.98
CA LEU A 321 5.62 14.85 -5.58
C LEU A 321 5.81 16.36 -5.39
N ASP A 322 6.34 17.09 -6.39
CA ASP A 322 6.50 18.54 -6.28
C ASP A 322 5.13 19.23 -6.35
N PHE A 323 4.25 18.79 -7.26
CA PHE A 323 2.88 19.31 -7.35
C PHE A 323 2.07 18.93 -6.10
N GLN A 324 2.24 17.72 -5.59
CA GLN A 324 1.57 17.26 -4.38
C GLN A 324 1.95 18.13 -3.18
N ASN A 325 3.24 18.40 -2.97
CA ASN A 325 3.71 19.26 -1.89
C ASN A 325 3.18 20.71 -2.03
N MET A 326 3.13 21.24 -3.27
CA MET A 326 2.52 22.55 -3.54
C MET A 326 1.02 22.55 -3.20
N ALA A 327 0.29 21.49 -3.56
CA ALA A 327 -1.12 21.35 -3.27
C ALA A 327 -1.39 21.30 -1.75
N GLU A 328 -0.69 20.46 -1.01
CA GLU A 328 -0.83 20.33 0.44
C GLU A 328 -0.49 21.64 1.16
N SER A 329 0.62 22.30 0.78
CA SER A 329 0.97 23.60 1.34
C SER A 329 -0.09 24.67 1.06
N THR A 330 -0.65 24.66 -0.16
CA THR A 330 -1.71 25.61 -0.57
C THR A 330 -2.99 25.36 0.23
N ILE A 331 -3.39 24.10 0.41
CA ILE A 331 -4.56 23.75 1.22
C ILE A 331 -4.36 24.13 2.68
N GLN A 332 -3.19 23.90 3.25
CA GLN A 332 -2.93 24.25 4.65
C GLN A 332 -2.96 25.76 4.89
N LYS A 333 -2.36 26.55 3.98
CA LYS A 333 -2.44 28.02 4.01
C LYS A 333 -3.87 28.50 3.85
N ALA A 334 -4.61 27.93 2.90
CA ALA A 334 -6.00 28.26 2.64
C ALA A 334 -6.86 27.98 3.88
N TYR A 335 -6.73 26.80 4.49
CA TYR A 335 -7.47 26.44 5.71
C TYR A 335 -7.28 27.48 6.82
N ASN A 336 -6.04 27.87 7.10
CA ASN A 336 -5.74 28.91 8.10
C ASN A 336 -6.34 30.27 7.72
N SER A 337 -6.25 30.67 6.45
CA SER A 337 -6.85 31.91 5.94
C SER A 337 -8.37 31.92 6.09
N LEU A 338 -9.04 30.82 5.72
CA LEU A 338 -10.48 30.66 5.84
C LEU A 338 -10.96 30.77 7.28
N ARG A 339 -10.21 30.19 8.23
CA ARG A 339 -10.47 30.32 9.67
C ARG A 339 -10.33 31.77 10.13
N GLY A 340 -9.27 32.46 9.71
CA GLY A 340 -9.05 33.88 10.00
C GLY A 340 -10.15 34.79 9.43
N ARG A 341 -10.74 34.42 8.29
CA ARG A 341 -11.89 35.11 7.67
C ARG A 341 -13.24 34.81 8.32
N GLY A 342 -13.27 34.06 9.43
CA GLY A 342 -14.46 33.83 10.23
C GLY A 342 -15.25 32.56 9.90
N ILE A 343 -14.73 31.64 9.07
CA ILE A 343 -15.37 30.34 8.84
C ILE A 343 -15.13 29.44 10.08
N ARG A 344 -16.14 29.37 10.95
CA ARG A 344 -16.04 28.73 12.27
C ARG A 344 -16.51 27.28 12.33
N THR A 345 -16.97 26.70 11.22
CA THR A 345 -17.43 25.30 11.26
C THR A 345 -16.31 24.34 11.68
N LYS A 346 -16.60 23.40 12.59
CA LYS A 346 -15.58 22.51 13.17
C LYS A 346 -15.06 21.48 12.16
N ASP A 347 -15.90 21.08 11.23
CA ASP A 347 -15.60 20.05 10.23
C ASP A 347 -15.32 20.70 8.85
N LEU A 348 -14.67 21.87 8.85
CA LEU A 348 -14.27 22.57 7.62
C LEU A 348 -13.23 21.73 6.88
N GLN A 349 -13.52 21.43 5.62
CA GLN A 349 -12.66 20.62 4.77
C GLN A 349 -12.43 21.33 3.43
N ILE A 350 -11.25 21.05 2.86
CA ILE A 350 -10.87 21.52 1.54
C ILE A 350 -10.23 20.34 0.82
N SER A 351 -10.60 20.12 -0.44
CA SER A 351 -9.97 19.13 -1.30
C SER A 351 -9.50 19.77 -2.60
N LEU A 352 -8.41 19.24 -3.15
CA LEU A 352 -7.83 19.68 -4.42
C LEU A 352 -7.43 18.46 -5.25
N VAL A 353 -7.80 18.46 -6.53
CA VAL A 353 -7.35 17.45 -7.50
C VAL A 353 -6.85 18.14 -8.74
N ALA A 354 -5.66 17.77 -9.20
CA ALA A 354 -5.05 18.31 -10.41
C ALA A 354 -4.81 17.19 -11.43
N VAL A 355 -5.27 17.39 -12.66
CA VAL A 355 -5.22 16.44 -13.77
C VAL A 355 -4.55 17.09 -14.97
N ASP A 356 -3.61 16.38 -15.61
CA ASP A 356 -2.98 16.83 -16.86
C ASP A 356 -3.90 16.55 -18.06
N PRO A 357 -4.42 17.56 -18.79
CA PRO A 357 -5.31 17.38 -19.95
C PRO A 357 -4.74 16.54 -21.09
N ARG A 358 -3.42 16.43 -21.20
CA ARG A 358 -2.76 15.73 -22.30
C ARG A 358 -2.79 14.21 -22.12
N THR A 359 -2.88 13.77 -20.86
CA THR A 359 -2.74 12.36 -20.47
C THR A 359 -3.88 11.87 -19.57
N HIS A 360 -4.65 12.78 -18.99
CA HIS A 360 -5.58 12.59 -17.87
C HIS A 360 -4.95 12.00 -16.62
N PHE A 361 -3.63 12.01 -16.52
CA PHE A 361 -2.91 11.61 -15.32
C PHE A 361 -3.20 12.55 -14.16
N VAL A 362 -3.54 11.97 -13.00
CA VAL A 362 -3.69 12.75 -11.78
C VAL A 362 -2.30 13.14 -11.29
N LYS A 363 -2.03 14.44 -11.21
CA LYS A 363 -0.72 15.00 -10.82
C LYS A 363 -0.64 15.32 -9.34
N ALA A 364 -1.76 15.68 -8.72
CA ALA A 364 -1.87 15.93 -7.28
C ALA A 364 -3.27 15.61 -6.76
N LEU A 365 -3.35 15.13 -5.52
CA LEU A 365 -4.56 14.68 -4.84
C LEU A 365 -4.49 15.05 -3.35
N VAL A 366 -5.33 15.99 -2.91
CA VAL A 366 -5.52 16.33 -1.49
C VAL A 366 -6.96 15.98 -1.10
N GLY A 367 -7.12 14.97 -0.25
CA GLY A 367 -8.42 14.45 0.19
C GLY A 367 -9.07 15.20 1.35
N GLY A 368 -8.33 16.07 2.03
CA GLY A 368 -8.79 16.83 3.19
C GLY A 368 -7.66 17.64 3.82
N VAL A 369 -7.98 18.40 4.85
CA VAL A 369 -7.03 19.32 5.51
C VAL A 369 -5.99 18.58 6.35
N ASP A 370 -6.40 17.51 7.03
CA ASP A 370 -5.56 16.77 7.97
C ASP A 370 -5.94 15.29 7.95
N TYR A 371 -5.05 14.47 7.39
CA TYR A 371 -5.26 13.03 7.26
C TYR A 371 -5.37 12.31 8.61
N ASN A 372 -4.59 12.75 9.61
CA ASN A 372 -4.57 12.10 10.92
C ASN A 372 -5.86 12.32 11.71
N LYS A 373 -6.59 13.40 11.40
CA LYS A 373 -7.93 13.65 11.96
C LYS A 373 -9.05 13.00 11.15
N SER A 374 -8.89 12.87 9.84
CA SER A 374 -9.91 12.29 8.97
C SER A 374 -9.27 11.66 7.74
N GLN A 375 -9.39 10.34 7.62
CA GLN A 375 -8.85 9.57 6.49
C GLN A 375 -9.81 9.54 5.28
N LEU A 376 -10.99 10.16 5.38
CA LEU A 376 -11.95 10.24 4.28
C LEU A 376 -11.35 11.05 3.12
N ASN A 377 -11.10 10.41 1.97
CA ASN A 377 -10.54 11.08 0.82
C ASN A 377 -11.63 11.76 0.00
N ARG A 378 -11.92 13.03 0.31
CA ARG A 378 -13.05 13.78 -0.27
C ARG A 378 -12.89 14.05 -1.76
N ALA A 379 -11.67 13.99 -2.27
CA ALA A 379 -11.39 14.14 -3.69
C ALA A 379 -11.97 13.00 -4.55
N ILE A 380 -12.15 11.80 -3.97
CA ILE A 380 -12.59 10.60 -4.70
C ILE A 380 -13.77 9.85 -4.05
N GLN A 381 -13.99 10.00 -2.75
CA GLN A 381 -15.03 9.26 -2.01
C GLN A 381 -16.24 10.14 -1.65
N SER A 382 -16.05 11.46 -1.54
CA SER A 382 -17.11 12.38 -1.11
C SER A 382 -17.79 13.01 -2.32
N ARG A 383 -18.99 12.52 -2.61
CA ARG A 383 -19.87 13.13 -3.61
C ARG A 383 -20.54 14.34 -3.00
N ARG A 384 -20.38 15.50 -3.66
CA ARG A 384 -20.90 16.78 -3.20
C ARG A 384 -21.50 17.55 -4.35
N GLN A 385 -22.51 18.35 -4.05
CA GLN A 385 -23.22 19.12 -5.05
C GLN A 385 -22.29 20.20 -5.66
N PRO A 386 -22.01 20.18 -6.98
CA PRO A 386 -21.08 21.11 -7.65
C PRO A 386 -21.70 22.49 -7.89
N GLY A 387 -23.03 22.59 -7.80
CA GLY A 387 -23.76 23.83 -8.09
C GLY A 387 -23.49 24.32 -9.53
N SER A 388 -23.32 25.63 -9.69
CA SER A 388 -23.07 26.26 -10.99
C SER A 388 -21.79 25.79 -11.72
N ALA A 389 -20.89 25.03 -11.08
CA ALA A 389 -19.77 24.38 -11.78
C ALA A 389 -20.24 23.26 -12.73
N PHE A 390 -21.50 22.83 -12.66
CA PHE A 390 -22.09 21.87 -13.60
C PHE A 390 -22.56 22.50 -14.93
N LYS A 391 -22.82 23.81 -14.96
CA LYS A 391 -23.35 24.51 -16.15
C LYS A 391 -22.54 24.26 -17.43
N PRO A 392 -21.19 24.18 -17.42
CA PRO A 392 -20.42 23.94 -18.63
C PRO A 392 -20.82 22.69 -19.41
N PHE A 393 -21.26 21.61 -18.74
CA PHE A 393 -21.75 20.41 -19.41
C PHE A 393 -23.05 20.67 -20.20
N VAL A 394 -23.95 21.50 -19.66
CA VAL A 394 -25.19 21.91 -20.32
C VAL A 394 -24.90 22.77 -21.54
N TYR A 395 -24.01 23.76 -21.38
CA TYR A 395 -23.65 24.68 -22.45
C TYR A 395 -22.86 23.98 -23.56
N TYR A 396 -21.94 23.08 -23.20
CA TYR A 396 -21.28 22.21 -24.15
C TYR A 396 -22.30 21.42 -24.98
N THR A 397 -23.23 20.73 -24.31
CA THR A 397 -24.24 19.91 -24.99
C THR A 397 -25.10 20.76 -25.94
N ALA A 398 -25.40 22.00 -25.54
CA ALA A 398 -26.09 22.96 -26.40
C ALA A 398 -25.29 23.30 -27.66
N PHE A 399 -24.01 23.64 -27.51
CA PHE A 399 -23.15 24.00 -28.65
C PHE A 399 -22.88 22.80 -29.56
N ALA A 400 -22.67 21.61 -28.98
CA ALA A 400 -22.47 20.35 -29.69
C ALA A 400 -23.70 19.93 -30.52
N SER A 401 -24.90 20.39 -30.15
CA SER A 401 -26.11 20.16 -30.96
C SER A 401 -26.14 20.92 -32.29
N GLY A 402 -25.25 21.92 -32.48
CA GLY A 402 -25.25 22.81 -33.65
C GLY A 402 -26.35 23.89 -33.63
N ARG A 403 -27.38 23.73 -32.79
CA ARG A 403 -28.55 24.63 -32.70
C ARG A 403 -28.26 25.94 -31.97
N PHE A 404 -27.27 25.93 -31.08
CA PHE A 404 -26.93 27.06 -30.22
C PHE A 404 -25.48 27.52 -30.45
N THR A 405 -25.25 28.80 -30.23
CA THR A 405 -23.93 29.45 -30.27
C THR A 405 -23.77 30.31 -29.01
N PRO A 406 -22.55 30.73 -28.67
CA PRO A 406 -22.33 31.68 -27.56
C PRO A 406 -23.18 32.96 -27.65
N GLU A 407 -23.52 33.40 -28.86
CA GLU A 407 -24.31 34.62 -29.10
C GLU A 407 -25.83 34.36 -29.18
N THR A 408 -26.28 33.11 -29.02
CA THR A 408 -27.71 32.80 -28.98
C THR A 408 -28.36 33.48 -27.77
N VAL A 409 -29.48 34.15 -27.98
CA VAL A 409 -30.20 34.89 -26.93
C VAL A 409 -31.19 33.98 -26.22
N VAL A 410 -31.21 34.06 -24.88
CA VAL A 410 -32.18 33.41 -24.00
C VAL A 410 -32.72 34.44 -23.02
N ASN A 411 -34.02 34.38 -22.75
CA ASN A 411 -34.66 35.30 -21.80
C ASN A 411 -34.41 34.85 -20.36
N ASP A 412 -33.81 35.73 -19.57
CA ASP A 412 -33.72 35.66 -18.11
C ASP A 412 -34.91 36.41 -17.51
N ALA A 413 -36.05 35.71 -17.38
CA ALA A 413 -37.33 36.26 -16.92
C ALA A 413 -38.06 35.23 -16.03
N PRO A 414 -39.05 35.63 -15.21
CA PRO A 414 -39.82 34.68 -14.40
C PRO A 414 -40.38 33.54 -15.24
N ILE A 415 -40.09 32.30 -14.85
CA ILE A 415 -40.58 31.10 -15.52
C ILE A 415 -40.94 30.01 -14.51
N ARG A 416 -41.95 29.21 -14.83
CA ARG A 416 -42.39 28.06 -14.04
C ARG A 416 -42.37 26.82 -14.91
N PHE A 417 -41.89 25.72 -14.36
CA PHE A 417 -41.89 24.41 -15.00
C PHE A 417 -42.83 23.48 -14.24
N ARG A 418 -43.68 22.75 -14.96
CA ARG A 418 -44.52 21.71 -14.38
C ARG A 418 -43.68 20.47 -14.10
N GLU A 419 -43.80 19.94 -12.88
CA GLU A 419 -43.18 18.69 -12.41
C GLU A 419 -44.22 17.81 -11.71
N ALA A 420 -43.87 16.54 -11.42
CA ALA A 420 -44.80 15.59 -10.81
C ALA A 420 -45.37 16.06 -9.45
N GLY A 421 -44.59 16.81 -8.67
CA GLY A 421 -44.98 17.35 -7.36
C GLY A 421 -45.48 18.80 -7.37
N GLY A 422 -45.71 19.42 -8.54
CA GLY A 422 -46.21 20.79 -8.64
C GLY A 422 -45.45 21.64 -9.67
N PHE A 423 -45.07 22.85 -9.27
CA PHE A 423 -44.32 23.78 -10.13
C PHE A 423 -42.96 24.10 -9.55
N TYR A 424 -41.92 23.98 -10.39
CA TYR A 424 -40.58 24.44 -10.09
C TYR A 424 -40.33 25.82 -10.71
N SER A 425 -39.87 26.77 -9.89
CA SER A 425 -39.58 28.15 -10.31
C SER A 425 -38.13 28.49 -9.96
N PRO A 426 -37.17 28.38 -10.90
CA PRO A 426 -35.78 28.73 -10.63
C PRO A 426 -35.61 30.23 -10.38
N LYS A 427 -34.62 30.60 -9.57
CA LYS A 427 -34.27 31.99 -9.26
C LYS A 427 -32.78 32.22 -9.45
N ASN A 428 -32.41 33.44 -9.87
CA ASN A 428 -31.02 33.87 -9.89
C ASN A 428 -30.51 34.13 -8.47
N TYR A 429 -29.21 33.91 -8.28
CA TYR A 429 -28.54 34.26 -7.04
C TYR A 429 -28.59 35.79 -6.84
N GLY A 430 -28.98 36.26 -5.66
CA GLY A 430 -29.22 37.68 -5.39
C GLY A 430 -30.57 38.22 -5.89
N GLY A 431 -31.36 37.41 -6.60
CA GLY A 431 -32.64 37.83 -7.19
C GLY A 431 -32.48 38.57 -8.53
N GLY A 432 -33.55 39.23 -8.97
CA GLY A 432 -33.56 40.03 -10.21
C GLY A 432 -33.61 39.21 -11.51
N PHE A 433 -33.77 39.95 -12.61
CA PHE A 433 -33.88 39.44 -13.97
C PHE A 433 -33.10 40.34 -14.91
N SER A 434 -32.34 39.75 -15.82
CA SER A 434 -31.47 40.45 -16.76
C SER A 434 -32.15 40.67 -18.13
N GLY A 435 -33.36 40.14 -18.32
CA GLY A 435 -34.05 40.21 -19.62
C GLY A 435 -33.37 39.32 -20.68
N PRO A 436 -33.45 39.68 -21.97
CA PRO A 436 -32.78 38.95 -23.04
C PRO A 436 -31.25 39.04 -22.90
N VAL A 437 -30.58 37.89 -22.75
CA VAL A 437 -29.13 37.80 -22.61
C VAL A 437 -28.53 36.76 -23.56
N SER A 438 -27.32 36.98 -24.05
CA SER A 438 -26.60 35.95 -24.81
C SER A 438 -26.19 34.79 -23.89
N LEU A 439 -26.05 33.58 -24.45
CA LEU A 439 -25.53 32.43 -23.70
C LEU A 439 -24.14 32.70 -23.13
N ARG A 440 -23.30 33.47 -23.84
CA ARG A 440 -22.00 33.95 -23.34
C ARG A 440 -22.17 34.73 -22.04
N SER A 441 -22.94 35.81 -22.06
CA SER A 441 -23.17 36.66 -20.89
C SER A 441 -23.83 35.89 -19.75
N ALA A 442 -24.81 35.03 -20.07
CA ALA A 442 -25.50 34.20 -19.08
C ALA A 442 -24.56 33.25 -18.34
N LEU A 443 -23.60 32.61 -19.04
CA LEU A 443 -22.64 31.71 -18.39
C LEU A 443 -21.56 32.50 -17.63
N MET A 444 -21.08 33.62 -18.18
CA MET A 444 -20.09 34.50 -17.53
C MET A 444 -20.58 35.04 -16.19
N GLN A 445 -21.83 35.49 -16.15
CA GLN A 445 -22.52 35.97 -14.94
C GLN A 445 -23.17 34.83 -14.13
N SER A 446 -23.10 33.60 -14.63
CA SER A 446 -23.63 32.40 -13.97
C SER A 446 -25.13 32.48 -13.64
N LEU A 447 -25.94 33.05 -14.53
CA LEU A 447 -27.40 33.14 -14.37
C LEU A 447 -28.04 31.75 -14.33
N ASN A 448 -29.03 31.55 -13.45
CA ASN A 448 -29.65 30.25 -13.20
C ASN A 448 -30.76 29.96 -14.20
N ILE A 449 -31.62 30.94 -14.49
CA ILE A 449 -32.79 30.73 -15.33
C ILE A 449 -32.40 30.36 -16.78
N PRO A 450 -31.47 31.07 -17.46
CA PRO A 450 -31.03 30.67 -18.78
C PRO A 450 -30.43 29.27 -18.84
N ALA A 451 -29.71 28.84 -17.80
CA ALA A 451 -29.13 27.50 -17.74
C ALA A 451 -30.21 26.40 -17.66
N VAL A 452 -31.25 26.61 -16.86
CA VAL A 452 -32.39 25.67 -16.77
C VAL A 452 -33.17 25.62 -18.08
N VAL A 453 -33.46 26.79 -18.67
CA VAL A 453 -34.14 26.89 -19.97
C VAL A 453 -33.32 26.16 -21.04
N LEU A 454 -32.01 26.38 -21.09
CA LEU A 454 -31.12 25.74 -22.04
C LEU A 454 -31.08 24.22 -21.86
N GLY A 455 -30.93 23.73 -20.63
CA GLY A 455 -30.92 22.30 -20.33
C GLY A 455 -32.21 21.59 -20.77
N ARG A 456 -33.37 22.23 -20.58
CA ARG A 456 -34.64 21.68 -21.08
C ARG A 456 -34.74 21.69 -22.61
N ARG A 457 -34.26 22.74 -23.27
CA ARG A 457 -34.29 22.85 -24.74
C ARG A 457 -33.37 21.85 -25.43
N VAL A 458 -32.22 21.57 -24.83
CA VAL A 458 -31.23 20.62 -25.36
C VAL A 458 -31.61 19.17 -25.03
N GLY A 459 -32.19 18.96 -23.85
CA GLY A 459 -32.56 17.65 -23.32
C GLY A 459 -31.59 17.22 -22.22
N ILE A 460 -32.12 17.00 -21.01
CA ILE A 460 -31.33 16.69 -19.81
C ILE A 460 -30.59 15.35 -19.94
N ASN A 461 -31.21 14.35 -20.57
CA ASN A 461 -30.56 13.06 -20.81
C ASN A 461 -29.31 13.19 -21.68
N LYS A 462 -29.30 14.08 -22.67
CA LYS A 462 -28.11 14.32 -23.50
C LYS A 462 -26.97 14.94 -22.70
N VAL A 463 -27.29 15.79 -21.72
CA VAL A 463 -26.29 16.33 -20.79
C VAL A 463 -25.69 15.21 -19.94
N ILE A 464 -26.53 14.28 -19.46
CA ILE A 464 -26.08 13.11 -18.70
C ILE A 464 -25.20 12.20 -19.58
N GLU A 465 -25.58 11.95 -20.83
CA GLU A 465 -24.78 11.17 -21.79
C GLU A 465 -23.38 11.80 -21.97
N VAL A 466 -23.30 13.12 -22.13
CA VAL A 466 -22.01 13.83 -22.17
C VAL A 466 -21.23 13.63 -20.88
N CYS A 467 -21.85 13.75 -19.70
CA CYS A 467 -21.16 13.49 -18.44
C CYS A 467 -20.64 12.05 -18.36
N ARG A 468 -21.40 11.05 -18.83
CA ARG A 468 -20.93 9.65 -18.88
C ARG A 468 -19.76 9.48 -19.82
N LEU A 469 -19.76 10.14 -20.98
CA LEU A 469 -18.61 10.16 -21.91
C LEU A 469 -17.34 10.80 -21.31
N LEU A 470 -17.50 11.61 -20.27
CA LEU A 470 -16.42 12.31 -19.56
C LEU A 470 -15.99 11.61 -18.26
N GLY A 471 -16.44 10.37 -18.04
CA GLY A 471 -15.99 9.54 -16.90
C GLY A 471 -16.75 9.78 -15.59
N PHE A 472 -17.93 10.42 -15.62
CA PHE A 472 -18.76 10.48 -14.41
C PHE A 472 -19.33 9.10 -14.09
N GLU A 473 -19.07 8.60 -12.88
CA GLU A 473 -19.65 7.37 -12.31
C GLU A 473 -20.76 7.68 -11.31
N SER A 474 -20.77 8.89 -10.75
CA SER A 474 -21.77 9.36 -9.79
C SER A 474 -23.19 9.25 -10.35
N PRO A 475 -24.21 8.95 -9.51
CA PRO A 475 -25.59 8.83 -9.97
C PRO A 475 -26.12 10.20 -10.42
N LEU A 476 -26.46 10.30 -11.71
CA LEU A 476 -27.02 11.51 -12.32
C LEU A 476 -28.50 11.28 -12.62
N ILE A 477 -29.37 12.12 -12.04
CA ILE A 477 -30.82 12.00 -12.20
C ILE A 477 -31.31 13.12 -13.12
N ALA A 478 -32.17 12.77 -14.08
CA ALA A 478 -32.70 13.71 -15.05
C ALA A 478 -33.85 14.56 -14.46
N VAL A 479 -33.49 15.60 -13.69
CA VAL A 479 -34.44 16.56 -13.10
C VAL A 479 -34.26 17.97 -13.68
N THR A 480 -35.30 18.82 -13.65
CA THR A 480 -35.24 20.18 -14.23
C THR A 480 -34.16 21.04 -13.60
N SER A 481 -33.82 20.82 -12.33
CA SER A 481 -32.77 21.51 -11.61
C SER A 481 -31.35 21.02 -11.92
N LEU A 482 -31.16 19.93 -12.68
CA LEU A 482 -29.85 19.38 -13.02
C LEU A 482 -28.89 20.42 -13.61
N PRO A 483 -29.31 21.34 -14.51
CA PRO A 483 -28.42 22.38 -15.03
C PRO A 483 -27.79 23.29 -13.98
N LEU A 484 -28.37 23.36 -12.77
CA LEU A 484 -27.82 24.09 -11.63
C LEU A 484 -26.91 23.22 -10.76
N GLY A 485 -26.63 21.99 -11.18
CA GLY A 485 -25.80 21.03 -10.50
C GLY A 485 -26.48 20.41 -9.28
N SER A 486 -27.77 20.06 -9.35
CA SER A 486 -28.51 19.37 -8.27
C SER A 486 -28.23 17.86 -8.17
N VAL A 487 -26.95 17.49 -8.28
CA VAL A 487 -26.43 16.12 -8.24
C VAL A 487 -25.15 16.11 -7.43
N ASP A 488 -24.80 15.01 -6.79
CA ASP A 488 -23.57 14.89 -6.03
C ASP A 488 -22.49 14.21 -6.88
N VAL A 489 -21.33 14.84 -7.01
CA VAL A 489 -20.19 14.36 -7.81
C VAL A 489 -18.88 14.56 -7.04
N THR A 490 -17.82 13.86 -7.42
CA THR A 490 -16.52 13.97 -6.78
C THR A 490 -15.65 15.07 -7.43
N PRO A 491 -14.70 15.66 -6.68
CA PRO A 491 -13.71 16.56 -7.27
C PRO A 491 -12.88 15.93 -8.40
N LEU A 492 -12.56 14.63 -8.34
CA LEU A 492 -11.84 13.95 -9.42
C LEU A 492 -12.66 13.90 -10.71
N GLU A 493 -13.95 13.55 -10.65
CA GLU A 493 -14.83 13.56 -11.83
C GLU A 493 -14.89 14.95 -12.48
N MET A 494 -15.02 15.99 -11.65
CA MET A 494 -15.03 17.37 -12.13
C MET A 494 -13.69 17.79 -12.77
N ALA A 495 -12.56 17.46 -12.14
CA ALA A 495 -11.24 17.77 -12.66
C ALA A 495 -10.94 17.03 -13.97
N GLY A 496 -11.24 15.73 -14.04
CA GLY A 496 -11.05 14.90 -15.23
C GLY A 496 -11.90 15.37 -16.41
N ALA A 497 -13.17 15.72 -16.16
CA ALA A 497 -14.04 16.24 -17.20
C ALA A 497 -13.63 17.62 -17.70
N TYR A 498 -13.19 18.51 -16.82
CA TYR A 498 -12.65 19.82 -17.21
C TYR A 498 -11.30 19.70 -17.94
N ALA A 499 -10.51 18.66 -17.63
CA ALA A 499 -9.30 18.33 -18.39
C ALA A 499 -9.64 18.01 -19.85
N THR A 500 -10.77 17.35 -20.12
CA THR A 500 -11.24 17.12 -21.50
C THR A 500 -11.63 18.42 -22.22
N PHE A 501 -12.18 19.42 -21.52
CA PHE A 501 -12.39 20.74 -22.11
C PHE A 501 -11.06 21.44 -22.41
N ALA A 502 -10.09 21.31 -21.50
CA ALA A 502 -8.76 21.90 -21.63
C ALA A 502 -7.98 21.32 -22.83
N SER A 503 -8.13 20.03 -23.11
CA SER A 503 -7.54 19.32 -24.24
C SER A 503 -8.32 19.49 -25.55
N ASN A 504 -9.35 20.36 -25.57
CA ASN A 504 -10.24 20.57 -26.71
C ASN A 504 -10.96 19.30 -27.19
N GLY A 505 -11.32 18.41 -26.26
CA GLY A 505 -12.21 17.28 -26.48
C GLY A 505 -11.57 15.89 -26.42
N TRP A 506 -10.26 15.82 -26.17
CA TRP A 506 -9.54 14.55 -25.99
C TRP A 506 -9.67 14.05 -24.56
N HIS A 507 -10.00 12.78 -24.37
CA HIS A 507 -10.26 12.19 -23.06
C HIS A 507 -9.56 10.84 -22.90
N SER A 508 -8.95 10.65 -21.74
CA SER A 508 -8.65 9.33 -21.17
C SER A 508 -9.23 9.25 -19.76
N GLU A 509 -9.43 8.04 -19.25
CA GLU A 509 -9.84 7.86 -17.86
C GLU A 509 -8.74 8.34 -16.90
N PRO A 510 -9.06 9.19 -15.90
CA PRO A 510 -8.10 9.57 -14.89
C PRO A 510 -7.61 8.36 -14.08
N THR A 511 -6.29 8.29 -13.87
CA THR A 511 -5.66 7.20 -13.11
C THR A 511 -4.56 7.74 -12.20
N PHE A 512 -4.33 7.04 -11.09
CA PHE A 512 -3.23 7.30 -10.15
C PHE A 512 -1.98 6.48 -10.48
N ILE A 513 -2.10 5.48 -11.35
CA ILE A 513 -1.06 4.50 -11.64
C ILE A 513 -0.65 4.66 -13.10
N MET A 514 0.64 4.87 -13.35
CA MET A 514 1.19 4.86 -14.71
C MET A 514 1.56 3.45 -15.13
N ARG A 515 2.28 2.72 -14.26
CA ARG A 515 2.80 1.38 -14.57
C ARG A 515 2.99 0.56 -13.30
N VAL A 516 2.75 -0.75 -13.39
CA VAL A 516 3.08 -1.73 -12.34
C VAL A 516 3.94 -2.82 -12.93
N THR A 517 5.05 -3.13 -12.28
CA THR A 517 5.87 -4.32 -12.60
C THR A 517 6.00 -5.23 -11.38
N ASP A 518 6.26 -6.51 -11.60
CA ASP A 518 6.67 -7.42 -10.53
C ASP A 518 8.15 -7.20 -10.12
N SER A 519 8.62 -7.98 -9.13
CA SER A 519 10.01 -7.91 -8.64
C SER A 519 11.05 -8.35 -9.67
N ARG A 520 10.62 -9.06 -10.73
CA ARG A 520 11.46 -9.51 -11.85
C ARG A 520 11.42 -8.55 -13.05
N GLY A 521 10.66 -7.47 -12.97
CA GLY A 521 10.52 -6.46 -14.03
C GLY A 521 9.44 -6.78 -15.07
N ASN A 522 8.65 -7.84 -14.91
CA ASN A 522 7.53 -8.14 -15.80
C ASN A 522 6.43 -7.09 -15.64
N VAL A 523 5.88 -6.60 -16.75
CA VAL A 523 4.81 -5.59 -16.72
C VAL A 523 3.49 -6.24 -16.36
N MET A 524 2.91 -5.82 -15.23
CA MET A 524 1.59 -6.26 -14.75
C MET A 524 0.48 -5.31 -15.18
N LEU A 525 0.78 -4.01 -15.27
CA LEU A 525 -0.15 -2.97 -15.74
C LEU A 525 0.62 -1.87 -16.44
N ASP A 526 0.07 -1.40 -17.56
CA ASP A 526 0.56 -0.25 -18.31
C ASP A 526 -0.63 0.65 -18.67
N ASN A 527 -0.72 1.79 -17.98
CA ASN A 527 -1.73 2.81 -18.21
C ASN A 527 -1.18 3.95 -19.09
N THR A 528 -0.22 3.68 -19.98
CA THR A 528 0.24 4.66 -20.98
C THR A 528 -0.98 5.30 -21.66
N PRO A 529 -1.09 6.65 -21.69
CA PRO A 529 -2.31 7.33 -22.12
C PRO A 529 -2.70 7.00 -23.55
N LYS A 530 -3.99 6.73 -23.76
CA LYS A 530 -4.60 6.47 -25.08
C LYS A 530 -5.79 7.39 -25.27
N PRO A 531 -5.57 8.72 -25.37
CA PRO A 531 -6.65 9.69 -25.44
C PRO A 531 -7.50 9.49 -26.69
N LYS A 532 -8.81 9.62 -26.53
CA LYS A 532 -9.81 9.55 -27.61
C LYS A 532 -10.48 10.91 -27.75
N LEU A 533 -10.70 11.34 -28.99
CA LEU A 533 -11.53 12.52 -29.24
C LEU A 533 -13.00 12.14 -28.99
N VAL A 534 -13.56 12.60 -27.86
CA VAL A 534 -14.93 12.27 -27.43
C VAL A 534 -15.87 13.46 -27.54
N LEU A 535 -15.34 14.69 -27.55
CA LEU A 535 -16.13 15.91 -27.71
C LEU A 535 -15.90 16.57 -29.06
N ASP A 536 -16.96 17.18 -29.60
CA ASP A 536 -16.86 18.07 -30.75
C ASP A 536 -15.88 19.26 -30.50
N PRO A 537 -14.85 19.43 -31.35
CA PRO A 537 -13.85 20.48 -31.18
C PRO A 537 -14.39 21.91 -31.27
N TRP A 538 -15.38 22.18 -32.14
CA TRP A 538 -15.94 23.54 -32.28
C TRP A 538 -16.76 23.91 -31.05
N ALA A 539 -17.58 22.99 -30.54
CA ALA A 539 -18.37 23.18 -29.34
C ALA A 539 -17.47 23.38 -28.10
N THR A 540 -16.38 22.62 -28.01
CA THR A 540 -15.42 22.71 -26.90
C THR A 540 -14.64 24.03 -26.95
N ALA A 541 -14.13 24.42 -28.12
CA ALA A 541 -13.48 25.71 -28.32
C ALA A 541 -14.44 26.88 -28.02
N SER A 542 -15.70 26.76 -28.43
CA SER A 542 -16.74 27.76 -28.15
C SER A 542 -16.99 27.89 -26.64
N LEU A 543 -17.13 26.77 -25.93
CA LEU A 543 -17.24 26.75 -24.48
C LEU A 543 -16.01 27.39 -23.81
N ASN A 544 -14.79 26.99 -24.22
CA ASN A 544 -13.55 27.53 -23.70
C ASN A 544 -13.50 29.06 -23.85
N SER A 545 -13.93 29.60 -24.99
CA SER A 545 -13.99 31.06 -25.22
C SER A 545 -14.93 31.77 -24.23
N VAL A 546 -16.03 31.14 -23.82
CA VAL A 546 -16.98 31.70 -22.85
C VAL A 546 -16.42 31.57 -21.44
N LEU A 547 -15.81 30.44 -21.10
CA LEU A 547 -15.24 30.18 -19.77
C LEU A 547 -13.99 31.00 -19.47
N GLN A 548 -13.24 31.45 -20.48
CA GLN A 548 -12.21 32.48 -20.30
C GLN A 548 -12.82 33.80 -19.80
N GLY A 549 -13.99 34.19 -20.33
CA GLY A 549 -14.71 35.38 -19.90
C GLY A 549 -15.13 35.34 -18.42
N VAL A 550 -15.41 34.14 -17.87
CA VAL A 550 -15.72 33.96 -16.44
C VAL A 550 -14.57 34.44 -15.55
N ILE A 551 -13.32 34.18 -15.96
CA ILE A 551 -12.11 34.58 -15.23
C ILE A 551 -11.72 36.03 -15.57
N GLN A 552 -11.89 36.48 -16.80
CA GLN A 552 -11.46 37.83 -17.21
C GLN A 552 -12.33 38.96 -16.65
N GLY A 553 -13.64 38.75 -16.58
CA GLY A 553 -14.57 39.80 -16.10
C GLY A 553 -15.88 39.26 -15.53
N GLY A 554 -15.98 37.96 -15.27
CA GLY A 554 -17.18 37.33 -14.73
C GLY A 554 -17.05 36.98 -13.25
N THR A 555 -17.72 35.90 -12.85
CA THR A 555 -17.80 35.48 -11.44
C THR A 555 -16.49 34.97 -10.81
N ALA A 556 -15.39 34.83 -11.57
CA ALA A 556 -14.15 34.21 -11.11
C ALA A 556 -12.90 35.07 -11.33
N THR A 557 -13.00 36.40 -11.27
CA THR A 557 -11.85 37.30 -11.46
C THR A 557 -10.67 37.01 -10.53
N SER A 558 -10.93 36.54 -9.31
CA SER A 558 -9.89 36.12 -8.37
C SER A 558 -9.07 34.89 -8.80
N ALA A 559 -9.47 34.19 -9.88
CA ALA A 559 -8.73 33.07 -10.47
C ALA A 559 -7.69 33.52 -11.52
N GLN A 560 -7.53 34.82 -11.79
CA GLN A 560 -6.57 35.29 -12.78
C GLN A 560 -5.13 34.96 -12.35
N ILE A 561 -4.40 34.30 -13.25
CA ILE A 561 -3.00 33.85 -13.07
C ILE A 561 -2.04 34.46 -14.11
N GLY A 562 -2.45 35.53 -14.81
CA GLY A 562 -1.61 36.21 -15.81
C GLY A 562 -1.38 35.43 -17.11
N ARG A 563 -2.16 34.37 -17.37
CA ARG A 563 -2.13 33.57 -18.61
C ARG A 563 -3.54 33.15 -19.02
N PRO A 564 -3.77 32.71 -20.28
CA PRO A 564 -5.07 32.21 -20.72
C PRO A 564 -5.52 31.05 -19.83
N ALA A 565 -6.62 31.25 -19.12
CA ALA A 565 -7.24 30.27 -18.24
C ALA A 565 -8.75 30.30 -18.45
N ALA A 566 -9.39 29.16 -18.26
CA ALA A 566 -10.84 29.01 -18.31
C ALA A 566 -11.30 28.31 -17.03
N GLY A 567 -12.53 28.58 -16.58
CA GLY A 567 -13.04 27.93 -15.38
C GLY A 567 -14.42 28.38 -14.99
N LYS A 568 -14.95 27.74 -13.94
CA LYS A 568 -16.28 28.02 -13.45
C LYS A 568 -16.36 27.90 -11.93
N THR A 569 -17.03 28.88 -11.33
CA THR A 569 -17.45 28.87 -9.93
C THR A 569 -18.67 27.99 -9.71
N GLY A 570 -18.70 27.30 -8.59
CA GLY A 570 -19.86 26.58 -8.08
C GLY A 570 -20.17 27.01 -6.65
N THR A 571 -21.44 27.26 -6.36
CA THR A 571 -21.91 27.56 -5.00
C THR A 571 -23.31 26.99 -4.91
N THR A 572 -23.55 26.16 -3.90
CA THR A 572 -24.87 25.57 -3.64
C THR A 572 -25.73 26.51 -2.83
N ASP A 573 -27.03 26.20 -2.75
CA ASP A 573 -27.93 26.89 -1.84
C ASP A 573 -27.42 26.79 -0.40
N ASN A 574 -27.59 27.88 0.36
CA ASN A 574 -27.08 28.05 1.72
C ASN A 574 -25.55 27.88 1.89
N GLU A 575 -24.79 27.99 0.79
CA GLU A 575 -23.32 28.09 0.79
C GLU A 575 -22.63 26.91 1.51
N LYS A 576 -23.22 25.72 1.35
CA LYS A 576 -22.71 24.47 1.97
C LYS A 576 -21.52 23.89 1.21
N ASN A 577 -21.57 23.96 -0.11
CA ASN A 577 -20.50 23.47 -0.98
C ASN A 577 -20.06 24.59 -1.92
N VAL A 578 -18.77 24.87 -1.89
CA VAL A 578 -18.15 25.97 -2.62
C VAL A 578 -17.05 25.40 -3.49
N TRP A 579 -17.15 25.65 -4.78
CA TRP A 579 -16.30 25.06 -5.80
C TRP A 579 -15.67 26.10 -6.68
N PHE A 580 -14.47 25.78 -7.14
CA PHE A 580 -13.93 26.34 -8.35
C PHE A 580 -13.23 25.24 -9.13
N VAL A 581 -13.60 25.09 -10.40
CA VAL A 581 -12.94 24.16 -11.32
C VAL A 581 -12.43 24.98 -12.50
N GLY A 582 -11.12 24.96 -12.69
CA GLY A 582 -10.46 25.80 -13.68
C GLY A 582 -9.27 25.08 -14.30
N TYR A 583 -8.86 25.54 -15.47
CA TYR A 583 -7.83 24.89 -16.26
C TYR A 583 -7.09 25.85 -17.18
N VAL A 584 -5.89 25.41 -17.53
CA VAL A 584 -5.10 25.83 -18.69
C VAL A 584 -4.88 24.60 -19.58
N PRO A 585 -4.40 24.72 -20.83
CA PRO A 585 -4.15 23.55 -21.68
C PRO A 585 -3.25 22.48 -21.05
N GLN A 586 -2.38 22.86 -20.12
CA GLN A 586 -1.44 21.96 -19.43
C GLN A 586 -1.95 21.33 -18.13
N LEU A 587 -2.96 21.92 -17.47
CA LEU A 587 -3.38 21.46 -16.14
C LEU A 587 -4.81 21.91 -15.82
N ALA A 588 -5.66 20.96 -15.41
CA ALA A 588 -7.00 21.20 -14.91
C ALA A 588 -7.08 20.85 -13.42
N THR A 589 -7.67 21.74 -12.63
CA THR A 589 -7.72 21.59 -11.18
C THR A 589 -9.11 21.89 -10.64
N ALA A 590 -9.63 20.98 -9.81
CA ALA A 590 -10.85 21.18 -9.04
C ALA A 590 -10.51 21.47 -7.57
N VAL A 591 -11.12 22.52 -7.03
CA VAL A 591 -11.08 22.86 -5.60
C VAL A 591 -12.49 22.82 -5.06
N TRP A 592 -12.67 22.13 -3.93
CA TRP A 592 -13.91 22.12 -3.16
C TRP A 592 -13.63 22.55 -1.72
N ILE A 593 -14.53 23.34 -1.16
CA ILE A 593 -14.59 23.74 0.24
C ILE A 593 -15.98 23.36 0.77
N GLY A 594 -16.04 22.73 1.93
CA GLY A 594 -17.31 22.36 2.55
C GLY A 594 -17.17 21.87 3.98
N ASP A 595 -18.29 21.40 4.51
CA ASP A 595 -18.40 20.79 5.83
C ASP A 595 -18.86 19.34 5.68
N ASP A 596 -18.27 18.42 6.44
CA ASP A 596 -18.60 16.99 6.30
C ASP A 596 -20.05 16.65 6.62
N ARG A 597 -20.64 17.39 7.57
CA ARG A 597 -22.05 17.26 7.95
C ARG A 597 -22.96 18.09 7.04
N ASN A 598 -22.43 18.61 5.94
CA ASN A 598 -23.14 19.43 4.96
C ASN A 598 -23.83 20.65 5.59
N ARG A 599 -23.18 21.23 6.61
CA ARG A 599 -23.61 22.49 7.24
C ARG A 599 -23.21 23.69 6.38
N THR A 600 -23.90 24.81 6.59
CA THR A 600 -23.55 26.08 5.93
C THR A 600 -22.16 26.55 6.38
N LEU A 601 -21.39 27.12 5.44
CA LEU A 601 -20.08 27.71 5.73
C LEU A 601 -20.17 29.14 6.28
N GLY A 602 -21.33 29.79 6.13
CA GLY A 602 -21.53 31.19 6.49
C GLY A 602 -22.50 31.88 5.54
N LYS A 603 -22.41 33.21 5.49
CA LYS A 603 -23.08 34.06 4.49
C LYS A 603 -22.01 34.74 3.62
N GLY A 604 -22.25 34.83 2.31
CA GLY A 604 -21.33 35.44 1.34
C GLY A 604 -20.13 34.56 0.96
N ILE A 605 -20.13 33.27 1.31
CA ILE A 605 -19.07 32.33 0.97
C ILE A 605 -19.31 31.79 -0.44
N THR A 606 -18.65 32.40 -1.43
CA THR A 606 -18.83 32.07 -2.85
C THR A 606 -17.60 31.40 -3.47
N GLY A 607 -17.83 30.67 -4.57
CA GLY A 607 -16.76 30.02 -5.33
C GLY A 607 -15.67 31.00 -5.79
N GLY A 608 -16.07 32.20 -6.23
CA GLY A 608 -15.15 33.23 -6.71
C GLY A 608 -14.34 33.92 -5.60
N GLY A 609 -14.92 34.06 -4.40
CA GLY A 609 -14.24 34.74 -3.28
C GLY A 609 -13.38 33.82 -2.41
N PHE A 610 -13.61 32.50 -2.48
CA PHE A 610 -13.02 31.54 -1.53
C PHE A 610 -12.32 30.37 -2.21
N ALA A 611 -12.91 29.73 -3.23
CA ALA A 611 -12.27 28.60 -3.91
C ALA A 611 -11.33 29.02 -5.05
N ALA A 612 -11.70 30.04 -5.83
CA ALA A 612 -10.88 30.57 -6.93
C ALA A 612 -9.49 31.07 -6.50
N PRO A 613 -9.31 31.77 -5.35
CA PRO A 613 -7.98 32.14 -4.88
C PRO A 613 -7.09 30.94 -4.55
N ILE A 614 -7.66 29.88 -3.95
CA ILE A 614 -6.91 28.64 -3.64
C ILE A 614 -6.41 27.99 -4.93
N TRP A 615 -7.29 27.90 -5.94
CA TRP A 615 -6.92 27.42 -7.26
C TRP A 615 -5.82 28.27 -7.88
N ARG A 616 -5.94 29.60 -7.83
CA ARG A 616 -4.94 30.55 -8.36
C ARG A 616 -3.58 30.31 -7.72
N ASP A 617 -3.53 30.21 -6.40
CA ASP A 617 -2.28 30.10 -5.64
C ASP A 617 -1.57 28.77 -5.94
N PHE A 618 -2.31 27.66 -6.07
CA PHE A 618 -1.75 26.38 -6.51
C PHE A 618 -1.26 26.45 -7.97
N MET A 619 -2.11 26.92 -8.89
CA MET A 619 -1.80 26.95 -10.32
C MET A 619 -0.64 27.88 -10.65
N ALA A 620 -0.50 29.02 -9.97
CA ALA A 620 0.62 29.94 -10.15
C ALA A 620 1.97 29.29 -9.76
N GLN A 621 1.97 28.43 -8.72
CA GLN A 621 3.16 27.67 -8.32
C GLN A 621 3.44 26.52 -9.30
N ALA A 622 2.43 25.72 -9.61
CA ALA A 622 2.54 24.54 -10.46
C ALA A 622 2.98 24.90 -11.90
N LEU A 623 2.54 26.06 -12.42
CA LEU A 623 2.82 26.50 -13.78
C LEU A 623 4.00 27.48 -13.89
N LYS A 624 4.74 27.74 -12.80
CA LYS A 624 5.81 28.76 -12.77
C LYS A 624 6.85 28.59 -13.89
N ASN A 625 7.18 27.35 -14.22
CA ASN A 625 8.18 27.00 -15.23
C ASN A 625 7.55 26.41 -16.51
N GLU A 626 6.23 26.46 -16.64
CA GLU A 626 5.50 25.91 -17.79
C GLU A 626 5.25 27.00 -18.83
N ARG A 627 5.55 26.71 -20.10
CA ARG A 627 5.31 27.62 -21.22
C ARG A 627 3.84 28.05 -21.24
N VAL A 628 3.55 29.30 -21.62
CA VAL A 628 2.18 29.74 -21.83
C VAL A 628 1.62 29.13 -23.12
N GLU A 629 0.46 28.48 -23.01
CA GLU A 629 -0.30 27.96 -24.16
C GLU A 629 -1.69 28.61 -24.23
N TYR A 630 -2.26 28.59 -25.43
CA TYR A 630 -3.53 29.23 -25.75
C TYR A 630 -4.54 28.18 -26.19
N PHE A 631 -5.79 28.39 -25.80
CA PHE A 631 -6.89 27.56 -26.28
C PHE A 631 -7.11 27.79 -27.78
N PRO A 632 -7.43 26.73 -28.54
CA PRO A 632 -7.83 26.86 -29.94
C PRO A 632 -9.03 27.80 -30.12
N SER A 633 -8.98 28.67 -31.13
CA SER A 633 -10.14 29.49 -31.52
C SER A 633 -11.25 28.60 -32.12
N PRO A 634 -12.54 28.87 -31.82
CA PRO A 634 -13.66 28.19 -32.48
C PRO A 634 -13.61 28.28 -34.01
N SER A 635 -13.06 29.37 -34.56
CA SER A 635 -12.94 29.56 -36.02
C SER A 635 -12.05 28.53 -36.71
N LYS A 636 -11.23 27.77 -35.97
CA LYS A 636 -10.40 26.68 -36.51
C LYS A 636 -11.19 25.40 -36.81
N PHE A 637 -12.43 25.31 -36.37
CA PHE A 637 -13.23 24.09 -36.47
C PHE A 637 -14.55 24.36 -37.19
N ARG A 638 -15.06 23.34 -37.88
CA ARG A 638 -16.38 23.41 -38.50
C ARG A 638 -17.45 23.29 -37.42
N LYS A 639 -18.41 24.22 -37.42
CA LYS A 639 -19.58 24.14 -36.55
C LYS A 639 -20.38 22.84 -36.83
N PRO A 640 -20.85 22.11 -35.80
CA PRO A 640 -21.70 20.94 -35.99
C PRO A 640 -22.96 21.27 -36.78
N THR A 641 -23.33 20.36 -37.68
CA THR A 641 -24.64 20.41 -38.34
C THR A 641 -25.74 20.11 -37.34
N VAL A 642 -26.87 20.81 -37.46
CA VAL A 642 -28.04 20.57 -36.63
C VAL A 642 -28.52 19.14 -36.84
N LYS A 643 -28.41 18.31 -35.79
CA LYS A 643 -28.99 16.96 -35.75
C LYS A 643 -30.46 17.00 -35.35
#